data_AF-A0A081BRM8-F1
#
_entry.id   AF-A0A081BRM8-F1
#
_cell.length_a   1.000
_cell.length_b   1.000
_cell.length_c   1.000
_cell.angle_alpha   90.00
_cell.angle_beta   90.00
_cell.angle_gamma   90.00
#
_symmetry.space_group_name_H-M   'P 1'
#
loop_
_entity.id
_entity.type
_entity.pdbx_description
1 polymer ?
#
loop_
_entity_poly.entity_id
_entity_poly.type
_entity_poly.pdbx_seq_one_letter_code
_entity_poly.pdbx_strand_id
1 'polypeptide(L)'
;MAIVSLFMLLIAPAIVQAQQEGTAFNFAFNLYQDGMYDLALKEFDKFINDYPKSIKLPDAMLYKGVSLEKLGRHNDAVYTLERVLSQYPNSQVVDDALYYLGETYLQNGQYQQATDVLNRLTTQFLDSPFLFPAIRLVGDIFEKQGDAASAIKSYMYVLDQPTTADERETTLLKLGNAYRLGKQFDKAIATYEKGLEEFPKGARKSEFQLEMAQTYYQMEAYPKALKLFDTVYKSETKTSFGADALYWYGMSFLKLGDFGKAKDVFTEVIKKYPDSDQRIRALTGLGLTDYYAGNYGAAIQQFSGLLQQISDQQLIKEVTFHLIWAYYRNGNLQEAARLAATLEDDDPNLISRQERFQEGESLFLGQDYAGALRVFSQFIEDFPRQELSDKATYRMGECYLHLNETQKAYDLFSTFEKSYPSSAFVPFVKYHLADYLFEQHAYDEAATAFYDFIATNQGHPLAANAQYRIAEAMAALGRLQQAATEFQKVAAAYPTSPLVASALFEMGNALNNLDRPEEAIAALNQLINQFPKSDQADDALLLMGKTLFKAQNYDDAIRALLRIATEFPSSPLKTDAMMFVGRAYFLQQKYEDGYKAYRRVTEESQDQASARQALFQMAWGAYMVKQHATAMELFQRVVDTYPNTPEAEQARYWKGMVYNVQGDFLLAAKEFQSYIDEYPTDADLYEEALWRYGESLYAANDFSGARKIYDHLLEQFPDNPHASAVKKRLRDAYYQDGDYLAVLKTYDELAQYDPGSYSQEKSQLLKAKSLLLDDKKQDAQTALKKFISQYPTSEYVEEAYLLLGDSFYETNRMNDALQAYQTLLSRFPESASAPRAQYKIGDALFRSKKYDDALVAFQKVIDDYDDQEFAAQAQYSIGSCYKEKQMLDKAVSSYLSVIQDYPNVTSVDVQKLSIGIFFQDIKMYDLAMQCFTQVSKFTKDPEVKLEAQYYIGETLYDSGDFQQAILEFFKVTYMGFSPKNIWVSTSKFRIAEIYEAQGDWSKALKIYNELYNLFGGGDRRGQTASERMKKIQSSQQ
;
A
#
# COMPACT_ATOMS: atom_id res chain seq x y z
N MET A 1 37.48 -3.81 6.61
CA MET A 1 37.72 -3.08 5.34
C MET A 1 37.43 -3.92 4.10
N ALA A 2 37.79 -5.21 4.04
CA ALA A 2 37.50 -6.07 2.87
C ALA A 2 36.00 -6.26 2.53
N ILE A 3 35.08 -6.16 3.51
CA ILE A 3 33.62 -6.34 3.28
C ILE A 3 32.95 -5.07 2.73
N VAL A 4 33.44 -3.89 3.09
CA VAL A 4 32.89 -2.59 2.63
C VAL A 4 33.34 -2.30 1.18
N SER A 5 34.58 -2.68 0.84
CA SER A 5 35.04 -2.70 -0.56
C SER A 5 34.27 -3.72 -1.41
N LEU A 6 33.79 -4.83 -0.82
CA LEU A 6 32.95 -5.83 -1.51
C LEU A 6 31.52 -5.34 -1.76
N PHE A 7 30.96 -4.50 -0.87
CA PHE A 7 29.60 -3.97 -0.99
C PHE A 7 29.49 -2.82 -2.01
N MET A 8 30.49 -1.92 -2.09
CA MET A 8 30.54 -0.91 -3.16
C MET A 8 30.74 -1.55 -4.55
N LEU A 9 31.43 -2.69 -4.63
CA LEU A 9 31.54 -3.51 -5.84
C LEU A 9 30.21 -4.20 -6.26
N LEU A 10 29.21 -4.26 -5.37
CA LEU A 10 27.88 -4.84 -5.63
C LEU A 10 26.80 -3.82 -6.00
N ILE A 11 26.95 -2.54 -5.62
CA ILE A 11 25.92 -1.49 -5.84
C ILE A 11 26.08 -0.79 -7.19
N ALA A 12 27.31 -0.54 -7.66
CA ALA A 12 27.56 0.06 -8.97
C ALA A 12 26.95 -0.74 -10.15
N PRO A 13 26.98 -2.10 -10.15
CA PRO A 13 26.25 -2.90 -11.13
C PRO A 13 24.74 -2.72 -11.07
N ALA A 14 24.15 -2.55 -9.88
CA ALA A 14 22.69 -2.43 -9.70
C ALA A 14 22.14 -1.10 -10.22
N ILE A 15 22.88 0.02 -10.05
CA ILE A 15 22.50 1.33 -10.59
C ILE A 15 22.58 1.34 -12.13
N VAL A 16 23.65 0.74 -12.68
CA VAL A 16 23.80 0.57 -14.13
C VAL A 16 22.69 -0.32 -14.70
N GLN A 17 22.31 -1.38 -13.97
CA GLN A 17 21.20 -2.26 -14.33
C GLN A 17 19.84 -1.54 -14.26
N ALA A 18 19.60 -0.70 -13.26
CA ALA A 18 18.38 0.12 -13.13
C ALA A 18 18.23 1.17 -14.27
N GLN A 19 19.34 1.68 -14.78
CA GLN A 19 19.33 2.58 -15.94
C GLN A 19 19.10 1.82 -17.25
N GLN A 20 19.66 0.61 -17.36
CA GLN A 20 19.47 -0.27 -18.52
C GLN A 20 18.03 -0.82 -18.61
N GLU A 21 17.40 -1.16 -17.49
CA GLU A 21 15.99 -1.55 -17.49
C GLU A 21 15.07 -0.38 -17.88
N GLY A 22 15.27 0.82 -17.32
CA GLY A 22 14.40 1.96 -17.62
C GLY A 22 14.42 2.32 -19.10
N THR A 23 15.59 2.24 -19.73
CA THR A 23 15.75 2.44 -21.18
C THR A 23 15.12 1.33 -22.01
N ALA A 24 15.27 0.06 -21.61
CA ALA A 24 14.65 -1.08 -22.29
C ALA A 24 13.12 -1.08 -22.20
N PHE A 25 12.56 -0.73 -21.03
CA PHE A 25 11.12 -0.61 -20.84
C PHE A 25 10.53 0.51 -21.69
N ASN A 26 11.11 1.72 -21.61
CA ASN A 26 10.63 2.88 -22.37
C ASN A 26 10.67 2.60 -23.88
N PHE A 27 11.67 1.85 -24.33
CA PHE A 27 11.74 1.40 -25.71
C PHE A 27 10.55 0.52 -26.10
N ALA A 28 10.27 -0.56 -25.35
CA ALA A 28 9.13 -1.44 -25.59
C ALA A 28 7.77 -0.71 -25.51
N PHE A 29 7.64 0.20 -24.54
CA PHE A 29 6.43 0.99 -24.35
C PHE A 29 6.17 1.97 -25.49
N ASN A 30 7.19 2.63 -26.01
CA ASN A 30 7.03 3.51 -27.17
C ASN A 30 6.60 2.73 -28.43
N LEU A 31 7.07 1.48 -28.59
CA LEU A 31 6.59 0.61 -29.67
C LEU A 31 5.10 0.28 -29.52
N TYR A 32 4.63 0.02 -28.29
CA TYR A 32 3.21 -0.22 -27.99
C TYR A 32 2.34 1.01 -28.33
N GLN A 33 2.78 2.20 -27.90
CA GLN A 33 2.08 3.46 -28.20
C GLN A 33 1.99 3.72 -29.71
N ASP A 34 3.00 3.30 -30.47
CA ASP A 34 3.01 3.40 -31.93
C ASP A 34 2.16 2.33 -32.65
N GLY A 35 1.46 1.46 -31.90
CA GLY A 35 0.58 0.40 -32.41
C GLY A 35 1.31 -0.83 -32.93
N MET A 36 2.62 -0.94 -32.70
CA MET A 36 3.45 -2.06 -33.13
C MET A 36 3.37 -3.20 -32.09
N TYR A 37 2.17 -3.74 -31.86
CA TYR A 37 1.89 -4.70 -30.77
C TYR A 37 2.72 -5.99 -30.85
N ASP A 38 3.18 -6.38 -32.04
CA ASP A 38 4.05 -7.53 -32.29
C ASP A 38 5.51 -7.26 -31.86
N LEU A 39 6.08 -6.11 -32.26
CA LEU A 39 7.42 -5.69 -31.82
C LEU A 39 7.43 -5.35 -30.33
N ALA A 40 6.37 -4.69 -29.84
CA ALA A 40 6.20 -4.36 -28.43
C ALA A 40 6.12 -5.64 -27.58
N LEU A 41 5.34 -6.65 -28.00
CA LEU A 41 5.28 -7.93 -27.30
C LEU A 41 6.66 -8.59 -27.22
N LYS A 42 7.44 -8.59 -28.31
CA LYS A 42 8.80 -9.17 -28.33
C LYS A 42 9.76 -8.44 -27.39
N GLU A 43 9.73 -7.10 -27.37
CA GLU A 43 10.60 -6.32 -26.49
C GLU A 43 10.13 -6.35 -25.03
N PHE A 44 8.82 -6.46 -24.75
CA PHE A 44 8.32 -6.72 -23.40
C PHE A 44 8.70 -8.11 -22.90
N ASP A 45 8.65 -9.15 -23.76
CA ASP A 45 9.13 -10.49 -23.40
C ASP A 45 10.63 -10.48 -23.11
N LYS A 46 11.41 -9.81 -23.95
CA LYS A 46 12.84 -9.62 -23.73
C LYS A 46 13.09 -8.87 -22.43
N PHE A 47 12.37 -7.79 -22.17
CA PHE A 47 12.48 -7.01 -20.94
C PHE A 47 12.19 -7.86 -19.69
N ILE A 48 11.12 -8.66 -19.73
CA ILE A 48 10.73 -9.56 -18.63
C ILE A 48 11.82 -10.61 -18.38
N ASN A 49 12.45 -11.13 -19.44
CA ASN A 49 13.50 -12.15 -19.34
C ASN A 49 14.86 -11.59 -18.90
N ASP A 50 15.26 -10.43 -19.46
CA ASP A 50 16.56 -9.81 -19.21
C ASP A 50 16.57 -9.07 -17.85
N TYR A 51 15.42 -8.56 -17.40
CA TYR A 51 15.27 -7.79 -16.15
C TYR A 51 14.17 -8.35 -15.23
N PRO A 52 14.29 -9.62 -14.77
CA PRO A 52 13.25 -10.30 -13.98
C PRO A 52 13.06 -9.71 -12.57
N LYS A 53 13.87 -8.71 -12.18
CA LYS A 53 13.81 -8.01 -10.89
C LYS A 53 13.50 -6.52 -11.04
N SER A 54 13.09 -6.08 -12.23
CA SER A 54 12.88 -4.66 -12.50
C SER A 54 11.67 -4.09 -11.77
N ILE A 55 11.75 -2.81 -11.34
CA ILE A 55 10.58 -2.07 -10.84
C ILE A 55 9.56 -1.76 -11.95
N LYS A 56 9.98 -1.81 -13.22
CA LYS A 56 9.15 -1.61 -14.42
C LYS A 56 8.55 -2.91 -14.96
N LEU A 57 8.83 -4.03 -14.29
CA LEU A 57 8.25 -5.32 -14.61
C LEU A 57 6.71 -5.36 -14.52
N PRO A 58 6.04 -4.70 -13.56
CA PRO A 58 4.59 -4.61 -13.54
C PRO A 58 4.05 -3.87 -14.77
N ASP A 59 4.65 -2.73 -15.13
CA ASP A 59 4.28 -1.95 -16.30
C ASP A 59 4.47 -2.77 -17.59
N ALA A 60 5.59 -3.48 -17.72
CA ALA A 60 5.87 -4.35 -18.86
C ALA A 60 4.87 -5.49 -18.98
N MET A 61 4.48 -6.08 -17.85
CA MET A 61 3.48 -7.13 -17.79
C MET A 61 2.07 -6.62 -18.06
N LEU A 62 1.72 -5.41 -17.58
CA LEU A 62 0.46 -4.74 -17.93
C LEU A 62 0.38 -4.59 -19.46
N TYR A 63 1.34 -3.91 -20.08
CA TYR A 63 1.28 -3.62 -21.51
C TYR A 63 1.43 -4.87 -22.36
N LYS A 64 2.09 -5.92 -21.85
CA LYS A 64 2.02 -7.27 -22.42
C LYS A 64 0.60 -7.85 -22.35
N GLY A 65 -0.06 -7.80 -21.18
CA GLY A 65 -1.43 -8.28 -20.97
C GLY A 65 -2.43 -7.56 -21.86
N VAL A 66 -2.31 -6.24 -21.99
CA VAL A 66 -3.12 -5.42 -22.91
C VAL A 66 -2.81 -5.77 -24.37
N SER A 67 -1.53 -5.93 -24.74
CA SER A 67 -1.16 -6.38 -26.10
C SER A 67 -1.73 -7.77 -26.41
N LEU A 68 -1.82 -8.68 -25.42
CA LEU A 68 -2.43 -10.01 -25.57
C LEU A 68 -3.95 -9.94 -25.73
N GLU A 69 -4.62 -9.06 -24.99
CA GLU A 69 -6.06 -8.78 -25.14
C GLU A 69 -6.35 -8.25 -26.56
N LYS A 70 -5.56 -7.29 -27.05
CA LYS A 70 -5.68 -6.74 -28.42
C LYS A 70 -5.42 -7.77 -29.52
N LEU A 71 -4.72 -8.85 -29.19
CA LEU A 71 -4.47 -10.00 -30.05
C LEU A 71 -5.50 -11.15 -29.85
N GLY A 72 -6.51 -10.98 -29.00
CA GLY A 72 -7.61 -11.93 -28.76
C GLY A 72 -7.30 -13.09 -27.80
N ARG A 73 -6.27 -12.97 -26.96
CA ARG A 73 -5.77 -14.04 -26.07
C ARG A 73 -6.22 -13.85 -24.62
N HIS A 74 -7.53 -13.97 -24.34
CA HIS A 74 -8.14 -13.60 -23.04
C HIS A 74 -7.59 -14.34 -21.81
N ASN A 75 -7.41 -15.66 -21.88
CA ASN A 75 -6.87 -16.41 -20.74
C ASN A 75 -5.41 -16.04 -20.45
N ASP A 76 -4.61 -15.79 -21.49
CA ASP A 76 -3.23 -15.32 -21.34
C ASP A 76 -3.18 -13.88 -20.79
N ALA A 77 -4.18 -13.06 -21.15
CA ALA A 77 -4.36 -11.72 -20.61
C ALA A 77 -4.74 -11.74 -19.13
N VAL A 78 -5.75 -12.53 -18.71
CA VAL A 78 -6.10 -12.73 -17.28
C VAL A 78 -4.87 -13.20 -16.52
N TYR A 79 -4.22 -14.26 -16.99
CA TYR A 79 -3.03 -14.80 -16.34
C TYR A 79 -1.92 -13.75 -16.19
N THR A 80 -1.69 -12.92 -17.22
CA THR A 80 -0.67 -11.88 -17.15
C THR A 80 -1.07 -10.73 -16.23
N LEU A 81 -2.32 -10.27 -16.26
CA LEU A 81 -2.84 -9.16 -15.44
C LEU A 81 -3.01 -9.54 -13.97
N GLU A 82 -3.48 -10.75 -13.66
CA GLU A 82 -3.48 -11.30 -12.29
C GLU A 82 -2.08 -11.38 -11.72
N ARG A 83 -1.08 -11.71 -12.55
CA ARG A 83 0.31 -11.67 -12.13
C ARG A 83 0.80 -10.25 -11.87
N VAL A 84 0.33 -9.24 -12.60
CA VAL A 84 0.62 -7.84 -12.25
C VAL A 84 0.11 -7.55 -10.83
N LEU A 85 -1.14 -7.89 -10.54
CA LEU A 85 -1.75 -7.61 -9.23
C LEU A 85 -1.17 -8.44 -8.09
N SER A 86 -0.80 -9.70 -8.32
CA SER A 86 -0.30 -10.61 -7.28
C SER A 86 1.20 -10.48 -7.04
N GLN A 87 1.99 -10.29 -8.10
CA GLN A 87 3.44 -10.14 -7.98
C GLN A 87 3.83 -8.68 -7.69
N TYR A 88 2.98 -7.71 -8.06
CA TYR A 88 3.25 -6.28 -7.91
C TYR A 88 2.04 -5.48 -7.39
N PRO A 89 1.48 -5.85 -6.22
CA PRO A 89 0.24 -5.27 -5.69
C PRO A 89 0.32 -3.76 -5.38
N ASN A 90 1.53 -3.21 -5.27
CA ASN A 90 1.80 -1.81 -4.92
C ASN A 90 2.33 -1.00 -6.11
N SER A 91 2.29 -1.54 -7.33
CA SER A 91 2.74 -0.79 -8.52
C SER A 91 1.78 0.35 -8.86
N GLN A 92 2.28 1.38 -9.53
CA GLN A 92 1.45 2.49 -10.05
C GLN A 92 0.48 2.06 -11.13
N VAL A 93 0.76 0.96 -11.82
CA VAL A 93 -0.11 0.40 -12.87
C VAL A 93 -1.21 -0.50 -12.32
N VAL A 94 -1.41 -0.48 -11.00
CA VAL A 94 -2.40 -1.33 -10.35
C VAL A 94 -3.80 -0.89 -10.76
N ASP A 95 -4.13 0.40 -10.84
CA ASP A 95 -5.44 0.84 -11.36
C ASP A 95 -5.66 0.45 -12.82
N ASP A 96 -4.66 0.62 -13.67
CA ASP A 96 -4.70 0.14 -15.05
C ASP A 96 -4.97 -1.37 -15.10
N ALA A 97 -4.22 -2.15 -14.31
CA ALA A 97 -4.37 -3.59 -14.23
C ALA A 97 -5.73 -3.99 -13.65
N LEU A 98 -6.23 -3.28 -12.63
CA LEU A 98 -7.54 -3.50 -12.01
C LEU A 98 -8.66 -3.17 -12.99
N TYR A 99 -8.51 -2.13 -13.82
CA TYR A 99 -9.47 -1.79 -14.85
C TYR A 99 -9.53 -2.88 -15.91
N TYR A 100 -8.40 -3.16 -16.56
CA TYR A 100 -8.35 -4.15 -17.65
C TYR A 100 -8.68 -5.56 -17.14
N LEU A 101 -8.29 -5.90 -15.90
CA LEU A 101 -8.68 -7.17 -15.29
C LEU A 101 -10.16 -7.18 -14.89
N GLY A 102 -10.71 -6.08 -14.39
CA GLY A 102 -12.12 -5.96 -14.05
C GLY A 102 -13.02 -6.09 -15.27
N GLU A 103 -12.61 -5.48 -16.39
CA GLU A 103 -13.24 -5.67 -17.69
C GLU A 103 -13.14 -7.14 -18.13
N THR A 104 -11.94 -7.74 -18.04
CA THR A 104 -11.72 -9.14 -18.42
C THR A 104 -12.51 -10.13 -17.52
N TYR A 105 -12.63 -9.87 -16.23
CA TYR A 105 -13.42 -10.68 -15.27
C TYR A 105 -14.92 -10.53 -15.48
N LEU A 106 -15.39 -9.31 -15.76
CA LEU A 106 -16.78 -9.08 -16.10
C LEU A 106 -17.16 -9.85 -17.37
N GLN A 107 -16.29 -9.85 -18.39
CA GLN A 107 -16.46 -10.65 -19.60
C GLN A 107 -16.48 -12.16 -19.31
N ASN A 108 -15.77 -12.61 -18.26
CA ASN A 108 -15.75 -13.99 -17.80
C ASN A 108 -16.84 -14.34 -16.76
N GLY A 109 -17.77 -13.43 -16.43
CA GLY A 109 -18.87 -13.65 -15.47
C GLY A 109 -18.46 -13.69 -13.99
N GLN A 110 -17.24 -13.26 -13.68
CA GLN A 110 -16.65 -13.29 -12.35
C GLN A 110 -17.00 -12.01 -11.57
N TYR A 111 -18.28 -11.84 -11.21
CA TYR A 111 -18.80 -10.57 -10.68
C TYR A 111 -18.15 -10.12 -9.39
N GLN A 112 -17.94 -11.02 -8.42
CA GLN A 112 -17.28 -10.64 -7.18
C GLN A 112 -15.84 -10.22 -7.44
N GLN A 113 -15.09 -11.01 -8.24
CA GLN A 113 -13.72 -10.62 -8.59
C GLN A 113 -13.67 -9.31 -9.36
N ALA A 114 -14.61 -9.08 -10.29
CA ALA A 114 -14.75 -7.81 -11.02
C ALA A 114 -15.09 -6.65 -10.07
N THR A 115 -16.02 -6.83 -9.13
CA THR A 115 -16.37 -5.82 -8.11
C THR A 115 -15.19 -5.52 -7.24
N ASP A 116 -14.47 -6.53 -6.77
CA ASP A 116 -13.34 -6.37 -5.87
C ASP A 116 -12.25 -5.57 -6.57
N VAL A 117 -11.93 -5.88 -7.83
CA VAL A 117 -10.89 -5.14 -8.56
C VAL A 117 -11.35 -3.74 -8.97
N LEU A 118 -12.60 -3.57 -9.42
CA LEU A 118 -13.11 -2.26 -9.84
C LEU A 118 -13.43 -1.34 -8.67
N ASN A 119 -13.92 -1.84 -7.53
CA ASN A 119 -14.06 -1.03 -6.31
C ASN A 119 -12.71 -0.64 -5.77
N ARG A 120 -11.73 -1.54 -5.83
CA ARG A 120 -10.36 -1.21 -5.49
C ARG A 120 -9.85 -0.06 -6.38
N LEU A 121 -10.18 -0.07 -7.68
CA LEU A 121 -9.91 1.05 -8.57
C LEU A 121 -10.65 2.33 -8.12
N THR A 122 -11.98 2.29 -8.01
CA THR A 122 -12.81 3.49 -7.79
C THR A 122 -12.68 4.08 -6.40
N THR A 123 -12.07 3.38 -5.43
CA THR A 123 -11.87 3.88 -4.06
C THR A 123 -10.42 4.25 -3.78
N GLN A 124 -9.47 3.47 -4.29
CA GLN A 124 -8.05 3.70 -4.02
C GLN A 124 -7.42 4.62 -5.07
N PHE A 125 -8.06 4.76 -6.24
CA PHE A 125 -7.52 5.50 -7.38
C PHE A 125 -8.57 6.49 -7.93
N LEU A 126 -8.96 7.45 -7.08
CA LEU A 126 -9.93 8.51 -7.42
C LEU A 126 -9.45 9.45 -8.54
N ASP A 127 -8.15 9.49 -8.78
CA ASP A 127 -7.58 10.28 -9.87
C ASP A 127 -7.35 9.44 -11.15
N SER A 128 -7.74 8.15 -11.13
CA SER A 128 -7.53 7.26 -12.27
C SER A 128 -8.34 7.72 -13.48
N PRO A 129 -7.76 7.71 -14.70
CA PRO A 129 -8.52 7.96 -15.93
C PRO A 129 -9.61 6.91 -16.16
N PHE A 130 -9.47 5.75 -15.51
CA PHE A 130 -10.43 4.66 -15.55
C PHE A 130 -11.53 4.79 -14.50
N LEU A 131 -11.57 5.87 -13.71
CA LEU A 131 -12.53 6.04 -12.64
C LEU A 131 -13.98 5.94 -13.15
N PHE A 132 -14.40 6.76 -14.11
CA PHE A 132 -15.80 6.75 -14.56
C PHE A 132 -16.19 5.48 -15.33
N PRO A 133 -15.35 4.96 -16.25
CA PRO A 133 -15.57 3.64 -16.83
C PRO A 133 -15.68 2.55 -15.77
N ALA A 134 -14.83 2.56 -14.74
CA ALA A 134 -14.90 1.61 -13.63
C ALA A 134 -16.15 1.83 -12.79
N ILE A 135 -16.59 3.07 -12.52
CA ILE A 135 -17.83 3.36 -11.79
C ILE A 135 -19.04 2.87 -12.59
N ARG A 136 -19.02 2.98 -13.93
CA ARG A 136 -20.06 2.38 -14.77
C ARG A 136 -20.04 0.87 -14.63
N LEU A 137 -18.88 0.22 -14.74
CA LEU A 137 -18.76 -1.23 -14.56
C LEU A 137 -19.17 -1.66 -13.14
N VAL A 138 -18.92 -0.84 -12.12
CA VAL A 138 -19.42 -1.04 -10.75
C VAL A 138 -20.94 -0.90 -10.70
N GLY A 139 -21.50 0.10 -11.40
CA GLY A 139 -22.95 0.22 -11.60
C GLY A 139 -23.53 -1.02 -12.27
N ASP A 140 -22.86 -1.56 -13.29
CA ASP A 140 -23.24 -2.79 -13.99
C ASP A 140 -23.27 -3.97 -13.02
N ILE A 141 -22.36 -3.99 -12.05
CA ILE A 141 -22.34 -5.03 -11.02
C ILE A 141 -23.40 -4.79 -9.94
N PHE A 142 -23.62 -3.56 -9.45
CA PHE A 142 -24.69 -3.26 -8.48
C PHE A 142 -26.08 -3.58 -9.06
N GLU A 143 -26.28 -3.29 -10.35
CA GLU A 143 -27.47 -3.69 -11.07
C GLU A 143 -27.63 -5.22 -11.05
N LYS A 144 -26.55 -5.98 -11.30
CA LYS A 144 -26.55 -7.45 -11.21
C LYS A 144 -26.75 -7.97 -9.78
N GLN A 145 -26.35 -7.21 -8.76
CA GLN A 145 -26.52 -7.55 -7.35
C GLN A 145 -27.89 -7.13 -6.77
N GLY A 146 -28.69 -6.37 -7.52
CA GLY A 146 -30.01 -5.90 -7.08
C GLY A 146 -30.01 -4.59 -6.29
N ASP A 147 -28.85 -3.91 -6.13
CA ASP A 147 -28.76 -2.60 -5.47
C ASP A 147 -29.02 -1.47 -6.47
N ALA A 148 -30.30 -1.20 -6.68
CA ALA A 148 -30.72 -0.12 -7.56
C ALA A 148 -30.26 1.27 -7.12
N ALA A 149 -30.27 1.56 -5.82
CA ALA A 149 -29.93 2.90 -5.36
C ALA A 149 -28.46 3.22 -5.70
N SER A 150 -27.57 2.26 -5.47
CA SER A 150 -26.15 2.38 -5.80
C SER A 150 -25.92 2.35 -7.31
N ALA A 151 -26.59 1.46 -8.06
CA ALA A 151 -26.49 1.45 -9.52
C ALA A 151 -26.95 2.78 -10.15
N ILE A 152 -28.11 3.31 -9.73
CA ILE A 152 -28.62 4.62 -10.16
C ILE A 152 -27.59 5.70 -9.85
N LYS A 153 -27.05 5.72 -8.63
CA LYS A 153 -26.07 6.71 -8.21
C LYS A 153 -24.80 6.63 -9.07
N SER A 154 -24.28 5.44 -9.34
CA SER A 154 -23.11 5.22 -10.20
C SER A 154 -23.36 5.72 -11.62
N TYR A 155 -24.50 5.36 -12.23
CA TYR A 155 -24.81 5.76 -13.60
C TYR A 155 -25.14 7.24 -13.74
N MET A 156 -25.87 7.83 -12.77
CA MET A 156 -26.10 9.27 -12.74
C MET A 156 -24.80 10.03 -12.59
N TYR A 157 -23.92 9.56 -11.70
CA TYR A 157 -22.61 10.17 -11.52
C TYR A 157 -21.81 10.17 -12.82
N VAL A 158 -21.79 9.05 -13.56
CA VAL A 158 -21.14 8.98 -14.89
C VAL A 158 -21.82 9.92 -15.91
N LEU A 159 -23.15 10.03 -15.92
CA LEU A 159 -23.90 10.88 -16.85
C LEU A 159 -23.82 12.39 -16.55
N ASP A 160 -23.52 12.74 -15.30
CA ASP A 160 -23.30 14.12 -14.85
C ASP A 160 -21.89 14.61 -15.21
N GLN A 161 -20.97 13.69 -15.54
CA GLN A 161 -19.65 14.02 -16.02
C GLN A 161 -19.60 14.17 -17.55
N PRO A 162 -18.65 14.97 -18.08
CA PRO A 162 -18.38 15.00 -19.50
C PRO A 162 -17.82 13.64 -19.97
N THR A 163 -18.69 12.82 -20.57
CA THR A 163 -18.39 11.49 -21.12
C THR A 163 -18.52 11.46 -22.65
N THR A 164 -18.07 10.38 -23.29
CA THR A 164 -18.23 10.18 -24.74
C THR A 164 -19.69 9.84 -25.09
N ALA A 165 -20.09 10.03 -26.35
CA ALA A 165 -21.46 9.76 -26.78
C ALA A 165 -21.88 8.28 -26.63
N ASP A 166 -20.94 7.35 -26.86
CA ASP A 166 -21.16 5.91 -26.69
C ASP A 166 -21.28 5.51 -25.21
N GLU A 167 -20.43 6.08 -24.35
CA GLU A 167 -20.52 5.90 -22.91
C GLU A 167 -21.86 6.44 -22.38
N ARG A 168 -22.34 7.54 -22.95
CA ARG A 168 -23.64 8.14 -22.61
C ARG A 168 -24.83 7.27 -23.03
N GLU A 169 -24.89 6.79 -24.28
CA GLU A 169 -25.97 5.91 -24.75
C GLU A 169 -26.07 4.65 -23.88
N THR A 170 -24.91 4.03 -23.59
CA THR A 170 -24.80 2.85 -22.74
C THR A 170 -25.27 3.14 -21.31
N THR A 171 -24.79 4.24 -20.72
CA THR A 171 -25.12 4.58 -19.33
C THR A 171 -26.60 4.96 -19.16
N LEU A 172 -27.26 5.55 -20.16
CA LEU A 172 -28.70 5.85 -20.11
C LEU A 172 -29.57 4.60 -20.04
N LEU A 173 -29.28 3.59 -20.87
CA LEU A 173 -29.99 2.31 -20.81
C LEU A 173 -29.87 1.69 -19.42
N LYS A 174 -28.64 1.66 -18.91
CA LYS A 174 -28.29 1.11 -17.61
C LYS A 174 -28.93 1.88 -16.45
N LEU A 175 -28.98 3.21 -16.54
CA LEU A 175 -29.69 4.05 -15.59
C LEU A 175 -31.19 3.74 -15.56
N GLY A 176 -31.82 3.53 -16.72
CA GLY A 176 -33.23 3.14 -16.79
C GLY A 176 -33.47 1.80 -16.07
N ASN A 177 -32.61 0.80 -16.29
CA ASN A 177 -32.68 -0.50 -15.62
C ASN A 177 -32.50 -0.37 -14.11
N ALA A 178 -31.58 0.48 -13.68
CA ALA A 178 -31.37 0.75 -12.27
C ALA A 178 -32.58 1.45 -11.63
N TYR A 179 -33.22 2.42 -12.31
CA TYR A 179 -34.48 3.02 -11.84
C TYR A 179 -35.61 2.00 -11.74
N ARG A 180 -35.72 1.09 -12.71
CA ARG A 180 -36.70 0.00 -12.70
C ARG A 180 -36.47 -0.92 -11.50
N LEU A 181 -35.24 -1.36 -11.29
CA LEU A 181 -34.82 -2.14 -10.13
C LEU A 181 -35.14 -1.42 -8.80
N GLY A 182 -35.03 -0.09 -8.78
CA GLY A 182 -35.34 0.76 -7.62
C GLY A 182 -36.83 1.08 -7.45
N LYS A 183 -37.70 0.45 -8.25
CA LYS A 183 -39.14 0.72 -8.34
C LYS A 183 -39.50 2.18 -8.64
N GLN A 184 -38.55 2.96 -9.17
CA GLN A 184 -38.75 4.33 -9.64
C GLN A 184 -39.25 4.30 -11.10
N PHE A 185 -40.40 3.67 -11.30
CA PHE A 185 -40.88 3.27 -12.62
C PHE A 185 -41.10 4.44 -13.58
N ASP A 186 -41.60 5.57 -13.09
CA ASP A 186 -41.79 6.76 -13.92
C ASP A 186 -40.44 7.32 -14.43
N LYS A 187 -39.40 7.29 -13.58
CA LYS A 187 -38.04 7.70 -13.99
C LYS A 187 -37.39 6.69 -14.91
N ALA A 188 -37.62 5.39 -14.70
CA ALA A 188 -37.15 4.35 -15.59
C ALA A 188 -37.70 4.56 -17.01
N ILE A 189 -39.03 4.71 -17.12
CA ILE A 189 -39.71 4.99 -18.39
C ILE A 189 -39.18 6.28 -19.03
N ALA A 190 -39.11 7.38 -18.29
CA ALA A 190 -38.60 8.65 -18.80
C ALA A 190 -37.14 8.55 -19.28
N THR A 191 -36.31 7.73 -18.61
CA THR A 191 -34.92 7.50 -19.01
C THR A 191 -34.82 6.67 -20.28
N TYR A 192 -35.67 5.64 -20.43
CA TYR A 192 -35.73 4.85 -21.66
C TYR A 192 -36.25 5.66 -22.84
N GLU A 193 -37.28 6.49 -22.62
CA GLU A 193 -37.79 7.43 -23.62
C GLU A 193 -36.70 8.41 -24.05
N LYS A 194 -35.97 8.99 -23.08
CA LYS A 194 -34.82 9.87 -23.35
C LYS A 194 -33.74 9.16 -24.18
N GLY A 195 -33.43 7.90 -23.87
CA GLY A 195 -32.49 7.10 -24.68
C GLY A 195 -32.97 6.88 -26.11
N LEU A 196 -34.26 6.60 -26.30
CA LEU A 196 -34.88 6.45 -27.62
C LEU A 196 -34.97 7.77 -28.41
N GLU A 197 -35.04 8.91 -27.70
CA GLU A 197 -35.05 10.26 -28.28
C GLU A 197 -33.64 10.76 -28.65
N GLU A 198 -32.65 10.60 -27.76
CA GLU A 198 -31.25 10.97 -28.01
C GLU A 198 -30.63 10.05 -29.09
N PHE A 199 -31.05 8.78 -29.15
CA PHE A 199 -30.50 7.76 -30.05
C PHE A 199 -31.60 6.99 -30.83
N PRO A 200 -32.35 7.65 -31.73
CA PRO A 200 -33.50 7.04 -32.42
C PRO A 200 -33.12 5.94 -33.44
N LYS A 201 -31.85 5.95 -33.87
CA LYS A 201 -31.21 4.90 -34.69
C LYS A 201 -30.06 4.23 -33.93
N GLY A 202 -30.03 4.37 -32.61
CA GLY A 202 -29.02 3.79 -31.74
C GLY A 202 -29.02 2.27 -31.83
N ALA A 203 -27.88 1.67 -31.54
CA ALA A 203 -27.72 0.22 -31.61
C ALA A 203 -28.60 -0.51 -30.59
N ARG A 204 -29.07 0.17 -29.54
CA ARG A 204 -29.75 -0.41 -28.36
C ARG A 204 -31.27 -0.22 -28.31
N LYS A 205 -31.92 0.12 -29.44
CA LYS A 205 -33.36 0.46 -29.49
C LYS A 205 -34.32 -0.61 -28.97
N SER A 206 -34.19 -1.87 -29.40
CA SER A 206 -35.10 -2.96 -28.96
C SER A 206 -34.98 -3.25 -27.47
N GLU A 207 -33.79 -3.04 -26.91
CA GLU A 207 -33.47 -3.23 -25.50
C GLU A 207 -34.20 -2.22 -24.61
N PHE A 208 -34.18 -0.94 -25.00
CA PHE A 208 -34.99 0.11 -24.36
C PHE A 208 -36.49 -0.23 -24.31
N GLN A 209 -37.04 -0.79 -25.39
CA GLN A 209 -38.47 -1.12 -25.47
C GLN A 209 -38.89 -2.29 -24.58
N LEU A 210 -38.05 -3.32 -24.48
CA LEU A 210 -38.32 -4.49 -23.64
C LEU A 210 -38.26 -4.13 -22.16
N GLU A 211 -37.23 -3.39 -21.74
CA GLU A 211 -37.03 -2.96 -20.36
C GLU A 211 -38.17 -2.03 -19.90
N MET A 212 -38.63 -1.15 -20.80
CA MET A 212 -39.83 -0.34 -20.57
C MET A 212 -41.10 -1.19 -20.41
N ALA A 213 -41.27 -2.25 -21.19
CA ALA A 213 -42.41 -3.17 -21.08
C ALA A 213 -42.45 -3.89 -19.71
N GLN A 214 -41.29 -4.37 -19.24
CA GLN A 214 -41.14 -4.98 -17.92
C GLN A 214 -41.39 -3.98 -16.79
N THR A 215 -41.04 -2.71 -16.99
CA THR A 215 -41.36 -1.64 -16.05
C THR A 215 -42.88 -1.50 -15.88
N TYR A 216 -43.64 -1.43 -16.98
CA TYR A 216 -45.10 -1.38 -16.90
C TYR A 216 -45.73 -2.61 -16.26
N TYR A 217 -45.12 -3.79 -16.44
CA TYR A 217 -45.54 -5.00 -15.75
C TYR A 217 -45.41 -4.86 -14.21
N GLN A 218 -44.26 -4.34 -13.75
CA GLN A 218 -44.01 -4.12 -12.33
C GLN A 218 -44.88 -3.02 -11.71
N MET A 219 -45.35 -2.06 -12.52
CA MET A 219 -46.35 -1.05 -12.12
C MET A 219 -47.79 -1.59 -12.04
N GLU A 220 -48.00 -2.88 -12.32
CA GLU A 220 -49.33 -3.49 -12.49
C GLU A 220 -50.15 -2.86 -13.63
N ALA A 221 -49.50 -2.08 -14.50
CA ALA A 221 -50.08 -1.52 -15.71
C ALA A 221 -50.11 -2.58 -16.83
N TYR A 222 -50.65 -3.77 -16.51
CA TYR A 222 -50.64 -4.94 -17.39
C TYR A 222 -51.14 -4.66 -18.80
N PRO A 223 -52.18 -3.83 -19.04
CA PRO A 223 -52.59 -3.48 -20.42
C PRO A 223 -51.50 -2.76 -21.23
N LYS A 224 -50.71 -1.88 -20.61
CA LYS A 224 -49.59 -1.18 -21.26
C LYS A 224 -48.43 -2.14 -21.51
N ALA A 225 -48.12 -2.98 -20.51
CA ALA A 225 -47.09 -4.01 -20.60
C ALA A 225 -47.38 -4.99 -21.74
N LEU A 226 -48.62 -5.51 -21.83
CA LEU A 226 -49.08 -6.43 -22.88
C LEU A 226 -48.84 -5.85 -24.29
N LYS A 227 -49.12 -4.56 -24.51
CA LYS A 227 -48.92 -3.90 -25.82
C LYS A 227 -47.45 -3.83 -26.22
N LEU A 228 -46.57 -3.51 -25.27
CA LEU A 228 -45.14 -3.39 -25.54
C LEU A 228 -44.48 -4.76 -25.67
N PHE A 229 -44.84 -5.75 -24.85
CA PHE A 229 -44.38 -7.14 -25.01
C PHE A 229 -44.80 -7.71 -26.37
N ASP A 230 -46.02 -7.45 -26.84
CA ASP A 230 -46.45 -7.84 -28.18
C ASP A 230 -45.64 -7.14 -29.29
N THR A 231 -45.31 -5.86 -29.09
CA THR A 231 -44.49 -5.09 -30.04
C THR A 231 -43.08 -5.67 -30.15
N VAL A 232 -42.42 -5.91 -29.01
CA VAL A 232 -41.08 -6.49 -28.96
C VAL A 232 -41.08 -7.90 -29.52
N TYR A 233 -42.05 -8.73 -29.13
CA TYR A 233 -42.17 -10.10 -29.65
C TYR A 233 -42.30 -10.12 -31.18
N LYS A 234 -43.09 -9.21 -31.77
CA LYS A 234 -43.25 -9.12 -33.24
C LYS A 234 -41.99 -8.67 -33.96
N SER A 235 -41.19 -7.77 -33.38
CA SER A 235 -39.92 -7.32 -33.99
C SER A 235 -38.76 -8.30 -33.78
N GLU A 236 -38.79 -9.07 -32.70
CA GLU A 236 -37.66 -9.88 -32.20
C GLU A 236 -37.98 -11.38 -32.16
N THR A 237 -38.91 -11.86 -33.00
CA THR A 237 -39.42 -13.26 -32.97
C THR A 237 -38.36 -14.36 -32.95
N LYS A 238 -37.17 -14.11 -33.52
CA LYS A 238 -36.05 -15.07 -33.66
C LYS A 238 -34.91 -14.85 -32.66
N THR A 239 -34.98 -13.82 -31.83
CA THR A 239 -33.91 -13.49 -30.87
C THR A 239 -34.36 -13.86 -29.45
N SER A 240 -33.42 -13.87 -28.50
CA SER A 240 -33.70 -14.10 -27.08
C SER A 240 -34.71 -13.09 -26.52
N PHE A 241 -34.70 -11.86 -27.03
CA PHE A 241 -35.65 -10.80 -26.65
C PHE A 241 -37.11 -11.17 -26.95
N GLY A 242 -37.36 -11.95 -28.01
CA GLY A 242 -38.71 -12.45 -28.32
C GLY A 242 -39.25 -13.46 -27.29
N ALA A 243 -38.38 -14.31 -26.73
CA ALA A 243 -38.75 -15.30 -25.71
C ALA A 243 -39.11 -14.62 -24.37
N ASP A 244 -38.28 -13.65 -23.96
CA ASP A 244 -38.48 -12.88 -22.72
C ASP A 244 -39.80 -12.09 -22.75
N ALA A 245 -40.09 -11.45 -23.89
CA ALA A 245 -41.34 -10.73 -24.07
C ALA A 245 -42.58 -11.64 -23.93
N LEU A 246 -42.53 -12.86 -24.49
CA LEU A 246 -43.66 -13.80 -24.46
C LEU A 246 -43.91 -14.40 -23.05
N TYR A 247 -42.86 -14.62 -22.25
CA TYR A 247 -43.01 -15.05 -20.86
C TYR A 247 -43.73 -14.01 -19.99
N TRP A 248 -43.26 -12.76 -20.02
CA TRP A 248 -43.88 -11.69 -19.23
C TRP A 248 -45.28 -11.33 -19.73
N TYR A 249 -45.57 -11.59 -21.00
CA TYR A 249 -46.92 -11.56 -21.55
C TYR A 249 -47.86 -12.56 -20.85
N GLY A 250 -47.40 -13.79 -20.58
CA GLY A 250 -48.17 -14.81 -19.82
C GLY A 250 -48.35 -14.44 -18.35
N MET A 251 -47.29 -13.95 -17.69
CA MET A 251 -47.35 -13.46 -16.31
C MET A 251 -48.32 -12.27 -16.14
N SER A 252 -48.54 -11.48 -17.19
CA SER A 252 -49.53 -10.39 -17.20
C SER A 252 -50.96 -10.93 -17.14
N PHE A 253 -51.27 -12.01 -17.88
CA PHE A 253 -52.59 -12.64 -17.79
C PHE A 253 -52.83 -13.33 -16.45
N LEU A 254 -51.82 -13.94 -15.85
CA LEU A 254 -51.92 -14.57 -14.53
C LEU A 254 -52.33 -13.54 -13.45
N LYS A 255 -51.70 -12.36 -13.47
CA LYS A 255 -52.02 -11.28 -12.53
C LYS A 255 -53.39 -10.65 -12.78
N LEU A 256 -53.87 -10.67 -14.02
CA LEU A 256 -55.24 -10.27 -14.36
C LEU A 256 -56.31 -11.31 -13.98
N GLY A 257 -55.91 -12.47 -13.44
CA GLY A 257 -56.82 -13.57 -13.09
C GLY A 257 -57.37 -14.33 -14.30
N ASP A 258 -56.84 -14.07 -15.50
CA ASP A 258 -57.18 -14.80 -16.72
C ASP A 258 -56.34 -16.08 -16.78
N PHE A 259 -56.65 -17.01 -15.87
CA PHE A 259 -55.91 -18.27 -15.69
C PHE A 259 -55.91 -19.14 -16.95
N GLY A 260 -56.94 -19.00 -17.80
CA GLY A 260 -57.01 -19.65 -19.10
C GLY A 260 -55.95 -19.14 -20.06
N LYS A 261 -55.91 -17.82 -20.32
CA LYS A 261 -54.89 -17.25 -21.21
C LYS A 261 -53.48 -17.35 -20.66
N ALA A 262 -53.31 -17.23 -19.34
CA ALA A 262 -52.02 -17.42 -18.68
C ALA A 262 -51.48 -18.82 -18.99
N LYS A 263 -52.33 -19.85 -18.84
CA LYS A 263 -51.97 -21.25 -19.14
C LYS A 263 -51.60 -21.45 -20.61
N ASP A 264 -52.36 -20.87 -21.54
CA ASP A 264 -52.08 -20.97 -22.98
C ASP A 264 -50.73 -20.34 -23.34
N VAL A 265 -50.47 -19.13 -22.85
CA VAL A 265 -49.23 -18.40 -23.15
C VAL A 265 -48.00 -19.10 -22.53
N PHE A 266 -48.08 -19.57 -21.29
CA PHE A 266 -46.96 -20.32 -20.70
C PHE A 266 -46.69 -21.62 -21.45
N THR A 267 -47.72 -22.29 -21.95
CA THR A 267 -47.57 -23.47 -22.81
C THR A 267 -46.90 -23.12 -24.14
N GLU A 268 -47.20 -21.94 -24.71
CA GLU A 268 -46.58 -21.46 -25.94
C GLU A 268 -45.08 -21.15 -25.76
N VAL A 269 -44.68 -20.55 -24.64
CA VAL A 269 -43.26 -20.32 -24.27
C VAL A 269 -42.51 -21.64 -24.26
N ILE A 270 -43.06 -22.65 -23.57
CA ILE A 270 -42.44 -23.98 -23.45
C ILE A 270 -42.26 -24.66 -24.82
N LYS A 271 -43.21 -24.44 -25.75
CA LYS A 271 -43.20 -25.08 -27.07
C LYS A 271 -42.28 -24.38 -28.07
N LYS A 272 -42.28 -23.04 -28.10
CA LYS A 272 -41.55 -22.26 -29.12
C LYS A 272 -40.09 -21.99 -28.75
N TYR A 273 -39.78 -21.96 -27.46
CA TYR A 273 -38.45 -21.65 -26.96
C TYR A 273 -37.94 -22.77 -26.03
N PRO A 274 -37.76 -24.00 -26.56
CA PRO A 274 -37.42 -25.16 -25.74
C PRO A 274 -36.05 -25.01 -25.05
N ASP A 275 -35.12 -24.29 -25.69
CA ASP A 275 -33.75 -24.06 -25.20
C ASP A 275 -33.56 -22.72 -24.46
N SER A 276 -34.66 -22.00 -24.20
CA SER A 276 -34.62 -20.72 -23.46
C SER A 276 -34.77 -20.92 -21.96
N ASP A 277 -34.05 -20.12 -21.18
CA ASP A 277 -34.19 -20.02 -19.72
C ASP A 277 -35.63 -19.74 -19.27
N GLN A 278 -36.44 -19.11 -20.12
CA GLN A 278 -37.85 -18.81 -19.82
C GLN A 278 -38.75 -20.05 -19.76
N ARG A 279 -38.31 -21.20 -20.29
CA ARG A 279 -39.06 -22.46 -20.22
C ARG A 279 -39.33 -22.89 -18.76
N ILE A 280 -38.33 -22.82 -17.89
CA ILE A 280 -38.46 -23.25 -16.48
C ILE A 280 -39.37 -22.29 -15.70
N ARG A 281 -39.22 -20.98 -15.93
CA ARG A 281 -40.07 -19.97 -15.30
C ARG A 281 -41.54 -20.09 -15.72
N ALA A 282 -41.80 -20.45 -16.98
CA ALA A 282 -43.15 -20.74 -17.46
C ALA A 282 -43.79 -21.95 -16.75
N LEU A 283 -43.01 -22.98 -16.37
CA LEU A 283 -43.51 -24.12 -15.57
C LEU A 283 -43.90 -23.71 -14.15
N THR A 284 -43.12 -22.83 -13.49
CA THR A 284 -43.51 -22.23 -12.20
C THR A 284 -44.81 -21.45 -12.31
N GLY A 285 -44.94 -20.65 -13.38
CA GLY A 285 -46.16 -19.90 -13.70
C GLY A 285 -47.39 -20.80 -13.83
N LEU A 286 -47.26 -22.00 -14.39
CA LEU A 286 -48.34 -22.99 -14.46
C LEU A 286 -48.75 -23.52 -13.08
N GLY A 287 -47.79 -23.85 -12.20
CA GLY A 287 -48.09 -24.32 -10.84
C GLY A 287 -48.81 -23.27 -9.97
N LEU A 288 -48.38 -22.01 -10.07
CA LEU A 288 -49.06 -20.89 -9.42
C LEU A 288 -50.47 -20.68 -9.99
N THR A 289 -50.64 -20.83 -11.30
CA THR A 289 -51.96 -20.78 -11.94
C THR A 289 -52.92 -21.81 -11.32
N ASP A 290 -52.47 -23.05 -11.12
CA ASP A 290 -53.28 -24.11 -10.51
C ASP A 290 -53.54 -23.89 -9.01
N TYR A 291 -52.56 -23.35 -8.25
CA TYR A 291 -52.74 -23.00 -6.83
C TYR A 291 -53.81 -21.93 -6.63
N TYR A 292 -53.71 -20.81 -7.36
CA TYR A 292 -54.67 -19.71 -7.24
C TYR A 292 -56.03 -20.06 -7.84
N ALA A 293 -56.10 -21.03 -8.76
CA ALA A 293 -57.36 -21.62 -9.23
C ALA A 293 -58.01 -22.59 -8.22
N GLY A 294 -57.37 -22.86 -7.07
CA GLY A 294 -57.88 -23.75 -6.01
C GLY A 294 -57.60 -25.25 -6.24
N ASN A 295 -56.81 -25.59 -7.25
CA ASN A 295 -56.46 -26.98 -7.60
C ASN A 295 -55.23 -27.42 -6.80
N TYR A 296 -55.32 -27.45 -5.46
CA TYR A 296 -54.16 -27.67 -4.59
C TYR A 296 -53.42 -28.99 -4.85
N GLY A 297 -54.12 -30.06 -5.25
CA GLY A 297 -53.49 -31.31 -5.65
C GLY A 297 -52.65 -31.20 -6.93
N ALA A 298 -53.14 -30.47 -7.94
CA ALA A 298 -52.40 -30.21 -9.18
C ALA A 298 -51.22 -29.27 -8.92
N ALA A 299 -51.41 -28.25 -8.07
CA ALA A 299 -50.33 -27.38 -7.62
C ALA A 299 -49.22 -28.15 -6.89
N ILE A 300 -49.58 -29.06 -5.97
CA ILE A 300 -48.62 -29.95 -5.29
C ILE A 300 -47.84 -30.79 -6.31
N GLN A 301 -48.51 -31.36 -7.32
CA GLN A 301 -47.84 -32.14 -8.37
C GLN A 301 -46.88 -31.29 -9.22
N GLN A 302 -47.33 -30.12 -9.67
CA GLN A 302 -46.51 -29.20 -10.49
C GLN A 302 -45.30 -28.70 -9.71
N PHE A 303 -45.48 -28.23 -8.47
CA PHE A 303 -44.39 -27.76 -7.62
C PHE A 303 -43.42 -28.89 -7.24
N SER A 304 -43.92 -30.07 -6.89
CA SER A 304 -43.06 -31.21 -6.56
C SER A 304 -42.27 -31.72 -7.77
N GLY A 305 -42.89 -31.77 -8.96
CA GLY A 305 -42.22 -32.18 -10.19
C GLY A 305 -41.21 -31.15 -10.69
N LEU A 306 -41.47 -29.87 -10.45
CA LEU A 306 -40.54 -28.78 -10.75
C LEU A 306 -39.32 -28.80 -9.81
N LEU A 307 -39.51 -29.07 -8.51
CA LEU A 307 -38.43 -29.18 -7.53
C LEU A 307 -37.37 -30.23 -7.90
N GLN A 308 -37.70 -31.20 -8.75
CA GLN A 308 -36.76 -32.21 -9.26
C GLN A 308 -35.93 -31.74 -10.46
N GLN A 309 -36.34 -30.67 -11.12
CA GLN A 309 -35.75 -30.16 -12.37
C GLN A 309 -34.99 -28.84 -12.19
N ILE A 310 -35.10 -28.21 -11.01
CA ILE A 310 -34.47 -26.92 -10.72
C ILE A 310 -33.29 -27.10 -9.76
N SER A 311 -32.20 -26.41 -10.05
CA SER A 311 -31.01 -26.33 -9.19
C SER A 311 -30.86 -24.98 -8.48
N ASP A 312 -31.73 -24.01 -8.81
CA ASP A 312 -31.73 -22.67 -8.23
C ASP A 312 -32.36 -22.67 -6.82
N GLN A 313 -31.57 -22.32 -5.81
CA GLN A 313 -31.96 -22.38 -4.40
C GLN A 313 -33.05 -21.37 -4.02
N GLN A 314 -33.08 -20.20 -4.65
CA GLN A 314 -34.09 -19.19 -4.36
C GLN A 314 -35.43 -19.62 -4.94
N LEU A 315 -35.40 -20.18 -6.16
CA LEU A 315 -36.59 -20.75 -6.78
C LEU A 315 -37.10 -21.97 -6.01
N ILE A 316 -36.20 -22.80 -5.44
CA ILE A 316 -36.58 -23.91 -4.55
C ILE A 316 -37.34 -23.39 -3.31
N LYS A 317 -36.87 -22.32 -2.65
CA LYS A 317 -37.54 -21.73 -1.48
C LYS A 317 -38.91 -21.18 -1.81
N GLU A 318 -39.02 -20.43 -2.90
CA GLU A 318 -40.29 -19.88 -3.38
C GLU A 318 -41.32 -21.00 -3.65
N VAL A 319 -40.90 -22.02 -4.40
CA VAL A 319 -41.74 -23.18 -4.70
C VAL A 319 -42.10 -23.97 -3.43
N THR A 320 -41.20 -24.04 -2.43
CA THR A 320 -41.41 -24.74 -1.15
C THR A 320 -42.38 -24.00 -0.22
N PHE A 321 -42.33 -22.66 -0.15
CA PHE A 321 -43.31 -21.85 0.60
C PHE A 321 -44.73 -22.08 0.09
N HIS A 322 -44.90 -22.02 -1.24
CA HIS A 322 -46.20 -22.31 -1.86
C HIS A 322 -46.64 -23.75 -1.64
N LEU A 323 -45.69 -24.68 -1.52
CA LEU A 323 -45.95 -26.07 -1.18
C LEU A 323 -46.35 -26.27 0.30
N ILE A 324 -45.80 -25.53 1.27
CA ILE A 324 -46.17 -25.60 2.71
C ILE A 324 -47.60 -25.17 2.93
N TRP A 325 -47.97 -24.03 2.37
CA TRP A 325 -49.34 -23.56 2.44
C TRP A 325 -50.28 -24.48 1.67
N ALA A 326 -49.84 -25.05 0.52
CA ALA A 326 -50.60 -26.10 -0.14
C ALA A 326 -50.77 -27.33 0.77
N TYR A 327 -49.77 -27.76 1.55
CA TYR A 327 -49.88 -28.87 2.52
C TYR A 327 -50.75 -28.55 3.74
N TYR A 328 -50.61 -27.37 4.36
CA TYR A 328 -51.46 -26.91 5.46
C TYR A 328 -52.93 -26.84 5.02
N ARG A 329 -53.21 -26.23 3.86
CA ARG A 329 -54.56 -26.11 3.27
C ARG A 329 -55.11 -27.46 2.78
N ASN A 330 -54.23 -28.42 2.48
CA ASN A 330 -54.57 -29.80 2.13
C ASN A 330 -54.65 -30.74 3.37
N GLY A 331 -54.39 -30.23 4.58
CA GLY A 331 -54.59 -30.95 5.85
C GLY A 331 -53.38 -31.71 6.43
N ASN A 332 -52.17 -31.54 5.87
CA ASN A 332 -50.97 -32.26 6.30
C ASN A 332 -50.07 -31.39 7.21
N LEU A 333 -50.45 -31.26 8.50
CA LEU A 333 -49.83 -30.35 9.47
C LEU A 333 -48.42 -30.75 9.92
N GLN A 334 -48.10 -32.04 9.88
CA GLN A 334 -46.77 -32.53 10.22
C GLN A 334 -45.76 -32.14 9.15
N GLU A 335 -46.12 -32.32 7.87
CA GLU A 335 -45.30 -31.84 6.77
C GLU A 335 -45.29 -30.31 6.70
N ALA A 336 -46.40 -29.65 7.06
CA ALA A 336 -46.43 -28.19 7.16
C ALA A 336 -45.51 -27.68 8.27
N ALA A 337 -45.49 -28.26 9.47
CA ALA A 337 -44.58 -27.86 10.55
C ALA A 337 -43.13 -28.25 10.26
N ARG A 338 -42.89 -29.41 9.63
CA ARG A 338 -41.55 -29.83 9.21
C ARG A 338 -40.99 -28.88 8.16
N LEU A 339 -41.77 -28.56 7.14
CA LEU A 339 -41.37 -27.63 6.09
C LEU A 339 -41.44 -26.16 6.57
N ALA A 340 -42.29 -25.80 7.54
CA ALA A 340 -42.32 -24.46 8.15
C ALA A 340 -41.15 -24.23 9.13
N ALA A 341 -40.67 -25.29 9.79
CA ALA A 341 -39.39 -25.29 10.47
C ALA A 341 -38.21 -25.17 9.47
N THR A 342 -38.44 -25.41 8.18
CA THR A 342 -37.51 -24.99 7.13
C THR A 342 -37.75 -23.56 6.61
N LEU A 343 -38.69 -22.79 7.21
CA LEU A 343 -39.07 -21.43 6.79
C LEU A 343 -38.91 -20.27 7.81
N GLU A 344 -39.30 -20.42 9.09
CA GLU A 344 -39.28 -19.39 10.19
C GLU A 344 -39.72 -17.90 9.87
N ASP A 345 -40.98 -17.47 10.24
CA ASP A 345 -41.45 -16.22 11.01
C ASP A 345 -42.99 -15.78 10.92
N ASP A 346 -43.57 -15.22 12.05
CA ASP A 346 -44.76 -14.31 12.41
C ASP A 346 -46.32 -14.51 12.11
N ASP A 347 -47.23 -14.73 13.13
CA ASP A 347 -48.63 -14.11 13.34
C ASP A 347 -49.46 -14.70 14.59
N PRO A 348 -50.11 -13.92 15.52
CA PRO A 348 -50.53 -14.38 16.90
C PRO A 348 -52.01 -14.62 17.39
N ASN A 349 -53.12 -14.76 16.63
CA ASN A 349 -54.51 -14.68 17.17
C ASN A 349 -55.27 -15.99 17.67
N LEU A 350 -54.83 -16.83 18.66
CA LEU A 350 -55.47 -18.18 18.85
C LEU A 350 -55.62 -18.97 20.23
N ILE A 351 -55.55 -18.46 21.50
CA ILE A 351 -55.18 -19.33 22.71
C ILE A 351 -56.07 -19.27 24.04
N SER A 352 -56.24 -20.37 24.87
CA SER A 352 -57.10 -20.60 26.12
C SER A 352 -56.43 -20.44 27.55
N ARG A 353 -57.06 -20.67 28.73
CA ARG A 353 -56.54 -20.35 30.12
C ARG A 353 -55.22 -21.01 30.57
N GLN A 354 -55.18 -22.35 30.58
CA GLN A 354 -53.94 -23.07 30.86
C GLN A 354 -52.96 -22.82 29.73
N GLU A 355 -53.46 -22.73 28.50
CA GLU A 355 -52.67 -22.35 27.35
C GLU A 355 -52.14 -20.91 27.46
N ARG A 356 -52.75 -20.03 28.27
CA ARG A 356 -52.37 -18.64 28.49
C ARG A 356 -51.34 -18.53 29.60
N PHE A 357 -51.48 -19.29 30.69
CA PHE A 357 -50.36 -19.46 31.62
C PHE A 357 -49.18 -20.15 30.94
N GLN A 358 -49.42 -21.14 30.06
CA GLN A 358 -48.38 -21.86 29.29
C GLN A 358 -47.84 -21.04 28.12
N GLU A 359 -48.60 -20.11 27.56
CA GLU A 359 -48.14 -19.09 26.62
C GLU A 359 -47.24 -18.12 27.38
N GLY A 360 -47.69 -17.62 28.53
CA GLY A 360 -46.88 -16.79 29.43
C GLY A 360 -45.58 -17.49 29.84
N GLU A 361 -45.62 -18.79 30.14
CA GLU A 361 -44.43 -19.59 30.45
C GLU A 361 -43.60 -19.93 29.19
N SER A 362 -44.20 -20.21 28.03
CA SER A 362 -43.48 -20.45 26.77
C SER A 362 -42.76 -19.18 26.30
N LEU A 363 -43.37 -18.02 26.53
CA LEU A 363 -42.77 -16.71 26.28
C LEU A 363 -41.70 -16.41 27.33
N PHE A 364 -41.96 -16.65 28.63
CA PHE A 364 -40.97 -16.48 29.69
C PHE A 364 -39.72 -17.37 29.48
N LEU A 365 -39.91 -18.64 29.12
CA LEU A 365 -38.84 -19.59 28.80
C LEU A 365 -38.17 -19.27 27.44
N GLY A 366 -38.94 -18.71 26.52
CA GLY A 366 -38.46 -18.10 25.27
C GLY A 366 -37.81 -16.72 25.46
N GLN A 367 -37.66 -16.24 26.71
CA GLN A 367 -37.07 -14.94 27.11
C GLN A 367 -37.83 -13.68 26.65
N ASP A 368 -39.08 -13.82 26.19
CA ASP A 368 -40.00 -12.69 25.95
C ASP A 368 -40.70 -12.29 27.27
N TYR A 369 -39.96 -11.55 28.10
CA TYR A 369 -40.44 -11.11 29.42
C TYR A 369 -41.57 -10.07 29.34
N ALA A 370 -41.62 -9.25 28.28
CA ALA A 370 -42.68 -8.27 28.08
C ALA A 370 -43.99 -8.94 27.65
N GLY A 371 -43.90 -9.91 26.73
CA GLY A 371 -45.01 -10.79 26.36
C GLY A 371 -45.51 -11.60 27.55
N ALA A 372 -44.60 -12.21 28.30
CA ALA A 372 -44.91 -12.96 29.52
C ALA A 372 -45.58 -12.08 30.60
N LEU A 373 -45.05 -10.87 30.86
CA LEU A 373 -45.63 -9.94 31.84
C LEU A 373 -47.06 -9.52 31.47
N ARG A 374 -47.30 -9.20 30.18
CA ARG A 374 -48.65 -8.89 29.68
C ARG A 374 -49.60 -10.06 29.92
N VAL A 375 -49.14 -11.27 29.63
CA VAL A 375 -49.93 -12.50 29.78
C VAL A 375 -50.19 -12.84 31.25
N PHE A 376 -49.20 -12.71 32.15
CA PHE A 376 -49.35 -12.93 33.59
C PHE A 376 -50.19 -11.86 34.30
N SER A 377 -50.07 -10.59 33.89
CA SER A 377 -50.88 -9.49 34.44
C SER A 377 -52.36 -9.71 34.13
N GLN A 378 -52.67 -10.07 32.88
CA GLN A 378 -54.01 -10.42 32.47
C GLN A 378 -54.51 -11.69 33.20
N PHE A 379 -53.64 -12.66 33.45
CA PHE A 379 -53.98 -13.85 34.24
C PHE A 379 -54.40 -13.50 35.68
N ILE A 380 -53.71 -12.58 36.35
CA ILE A 380 -54.06 -12.14 37.72
C ILE A 380 -55.36 -11.33 37.76
N GLU A 381 -55.63 -10.51 36.74
CA GLU A 381 -56.89 -9.77 36.60
C GLU A 381 -58.09 -10.70 36.34
N ASP A 382 -57.91 -11.67 35.44
CA ASP A 382 -58.96 -12.62 35.07
C ASP A 382 -59.24 -13.64 36.20
N PHE A 383 -58.23 -13.96 37.04
CA PHE A 383 -58.29 -15.01 38.07
C PHE A 383 -57.69 -14.59 39.45
N PRO A 384 -58.29 -13.63 40.18
CA PRO A 384 -57.73 -13.14 41.43
C PRO A 384 -57.85 -14.17 42.58
N ARG A 385 -56.74 -14.38 43.31
CA ARG A 385 -56.63 -15.19 44.55
C ARG A 385 -57.04 -16.67 44.40
N GLN A 386 -56.66 -17.29 43.29
CA GLN A 386 -56.88 -18.71 42.97
C GLN A 386 -55.56 -19.50 43.00
N GLU A 387 -55.64 -20.81 42.73
CA GLU A 387 -54.46 -21.66 42.52
C GLU A 387 -53.56 -21.04 41.44
N LEU A 388 -52.24 -20.96 41.71
CA LEU A 388 -51.21 -20.27 40.89
C LEU A 388 -51.15 -18.74 40.99
N SER A 389 -52.03 -18.04 41.71
CA SER A 389 -51.96 -16.57 41.82
C SER A 389 -50.71 -16.09 42.57
N ASP A 390 -50.24 -16.80 43.59
CA ASP A 390 -49.00 -16.48 44.30
C ASP A 390 -47.77 -16.70 43.40
N LYS A 391 -47.75 -17.79 42.62
CA LYS A 391 -46.71 -18.09 41.63
C LYS A 391 -46.70 -17.08 40.47
N ALA A 392 -47.86 -16.73 39.92
CA ALA A 392 -47.98 -15.71 38.88
C ALA A 392 -47.59 -14.32 39.40
N THR A 393 -47.96 -13.97 40.65
CA THR A 393 -47.52 -12.71 41.28
C THR A 393 -46.01 -12.67 41.50
N TYR A 394 -45.40 -13.79 41.92
CA TYR A 394 -43.95 -13.90 42.02
C TYR A 394 -43.25 -13.79 40.66
N ARG A 395 -43.76 -14.49 39.63
CA ARG A 395 -43.26 -14.42 38.24
C ARG A 395 -43.40 -13.03 37.63
N MET A 396 -44.48 -12.30 37.95
CA MET A 396 -44.60 -10.89 37.58
C MET A 396 -43.52 -10.03 38.23
N GLY A 397 -43.21 -10.27 39.51
CA GLY A 397 -42.09 -9.64 40.19
C GLY A 397 -40.74 -9.92 39.51
N GLU A 398 -40.48 -11.17 39.11
CA GLU A 398 -39.29 -11.54 38.34
C GLU A 398 -39.28 -10.91 36.94
N CYS A 399 -40.42 -10.88 36.23
CA CYS A 399 -40.53 -10.17 34.96
C CYS A 399 -40.23 -8.68 35.12
N TYR A 400 -40.72 -8.03 36.18
CA TYR A 400 -40.38 -6.63 36.45
C TYR A 400 -38.88 -6.44 36.73
N LEU A 401 -38.23 -7.38 37.41
CA LEU A 401 -36.77 -7.36 37.57
C LEU A 401 -36.03 -7.54 36.23
N HIS A 402 -36.44 -8.51 35.39
CA HIS A 402 -35.85 -8.75 34.06
C HIS A 402 -36.09 -7.58 33.08
N LEU A 403 -37.15 -6.81 33.27
CA LEU A 403 -37.48 -5.60 32.52
C LEU A 403 -36.86 -4.33 33.13
N ASN A 404 -36.04 -4.46 34.18
CA ASN A 404 -35.40 -3.34 34.89
C ASN A 404 -36.40 -2.32 35.49
N GLU A 405 -37.62 -2.77 35.81
CA GLU A 405 -38.67 -1.99 36.47
C GLU A 405 -38.65 -2.20 37.99
N THR A 406 -37.49 -1.97 38.61
CA THR A 406 -37.17 -2.39 39.98
C THR A 406 -38.09 -1.80 41.05
N GLN A 407 -38.61 -0.58 40.85
CA GLN A 407 -39.57 0.03 41.78
C GLN A 407 -40.90 -0.74 41.82
N LYS A 408 -41.40 -1.18 40.66
CA LYS A 408 -42.66 -1.94 40.60
C LYS A 408 -42.49 -3.34 41.19
N ALA A 409 -41.33 -3.95 40.97
CA ALA A 409 -40.96 -5.20 41.64
C ALA A 409 -40.95 -5.03 43.16
N TYR A 410 -40.33 -3.96 43.68
CA TYR A 410 -40.32 -3.64 45.11
C TYR A 410 -41.72 -3.43 45.68
N ASP A 411 -42.56 -2.63 45.03
CA ASP A 411 -43.93 -2.36 45.49
C ASP A 411 -44.75 -3.66 45.57
N LEU A 412 -44.59 -4.53 44.57
CA LEU A 412 -45.24 -5.85 44.53
C LEU A 412 -44.72 -6.78 45.64
N PHE A 413 -43.40 -6.85 45.82
CA PHE A 413 -42.74 -7.68 46.82
C PHE A 413 -43.00 -7.22 48.26
N SER A 414 -43.05 -5.91 48.53
CA SER A 414 -43.27 -5.34 49.86
C SER A 414 -44.67 -5.67 50.43
N THR A 415 -45.63 -5.99 49.56
CA THR A 415 -46.99 -6.39 49.94
C THR A 415 -47.21 -7.90 49.87
N PHE A 416 -46.24 -8.66 49.35
CA PHE A 416 -46.36 -10.10 49.10
C PHE A 416 -46.52 -10.90 50.39
N GLU A 417 -45.69 -10.67 51.42
CA GLU A 417 -45.80 -11.39 52.72
C GLU A 417 -47.14 -11.10 53.42
N LYS A 418 -47.68 -9.88 53.25
CA LYS A 418 -49.01 -9.52 53.80
C LYS A 418 -50.14 -10.21 53.03
N SER A 419 -49.99 -10.37 51.71
CA SER A 419 -51.01 -10.96 50.83
C SER A 419 -50.97 -12.49 50.83
N TYR A 420 -49.79 -13.08 51.04
CA TYR A 420 -49.54 -14.52 51.03
C TYR A 420 -48.61 -14.95 52.20
N PRO A 421 -49.03 -14.81 53.48
CA PRO A 421 -48.16 -15.03 54.65
C PRO A 421 -47.58 -16.44 54.79
N SER A 422 -48.23 -17.44 54.19
CA SER A 422 -47.81 -18.85 54.24
C SER A 422 -47.16 -19.33 52.95
N SER A 423 -46.88 -18.44 52.00
CA SER A 423 -46.28 -18.82 50.72
C SER A 423 -44.81 -19.24 50.88
N ALA A 424 -44.40 -20.28 50.16
CA ALA A 424 -43.01 -20.73 50.10
C ALA A 424 -42.07 -19.67 49.48
N PHE A 425 -42.62 -18.65 48.80
CA PHE A 425 -41.85 -17.56 48.18
C PHE A 425 -41.47 -16.43 49.13
N VAL A 426 -41.98 -16.41 50.39
CA VAL A 426 -41.70 -15.31 51.35
C VAL A 426 -40.19 -15.09 51.60
N PRO A 427 -39.36 -16.13 51.83
CA PRO A 427 -37.91 -15.92 51.97
C PRO A 427 -37.24 -15.34 50.72
N PHE A 428 -37.67 -15.76 49.52
CA PHE A 428 -37.15 -15.22 48.25
C PHE A 428 -37.49 -13.73 48.09
N VAL A 429 -38.70 -13.35 48.46
CA VAL A 429 -39.14 -11.95 48.48
C VAL A 429 -38.32 -11.11 49.47
N LYS A 430 -38.05 -11.61 50.69
CA LYS A 430 -37.23 -10.89 51.68
C LYS A 430 -35.81 -10.65 51.19
N TYR A 431 -35.23 -11.63 50.49
CA TYR A 431 -33.94 -11.46 49.84
C TYR A 431 -33.99 -10.35 48.78
N HIS A 432 -34.99 -10.34 47.88
CA HIS A 432 -35.12 -9.29 46.86
C HIS A 432 -35.36 -7.89 47.45
N LEU A 433 -36.03 -7.77 48.59
CA LEU A 433 -36.19 -6.50 49.29
C LEU A 433 -34.86 -5.99 49.89
N ALA A 434 -34.03 -6.89 50.43
CA ALA A 434 -32.69 -6.53 50.92
C ALA A 434 -31.75 -6.15 49.76
N ASP A 435 -31.84 -6.87 48.63
CA ASP A 435 -31.09 -6.59 47.40
C ASP A 435 -31.53 -5.24 46.79
N TYR A 436 -32.82 -4.91 46.85
CA TYR A 436 -33.28 -3.58 46.46
C TYR A 436 -32.64 -2.47 47.30
N LEU A 437 -32.54 -2.62 48.64
CA LEU A 437 -31.85 -1.64 49.49
C LEU A 437 -30.38 -1.48 49.12
N PHE A 438 -29.73 -2.59 48.73
CA PHE A 438 -28.36 -2.58 48.26
C PHE A 438 -28.21 -1.76 46.98
N GLU A 439 -29.10 -1.97 46.00
CA GLU A 439 -29.13 -1.22 44.74
C GLU A 439 -29.46 0.28 44.94
N GLN A 440 -30.21 0.63 45.99
CA GLN A 440 -30.44 2.03 46.38
C GLN A 440 -29.24 2.67 47.10
N HIS A 441 -28.09 1.99 47.14
CA HIS A 441 -26.88 2.40 47.85
C HIS A 441 -27.07 2.59 49.37
N ALA A 442 -28.15 2.04 49.95
CA ALA A 442 -28.41 2.05 51.38
C ALA A 442 -27.65 0.90 52.06
N TYR A 443 -26.32 0.88 51.89
CA TYR A 443 -25.47 -0.28 52.16
C TYR A 443 -25.49 -0.76 53.62
N ASP A 444 -25.55 0.14 54.61
CA ASP A 444 -25.63 -0.25 56.02
C ASP A 444 -27.00 -0.90 56.36
N GLU A 445 -28.10 -0.40 55.77
CA GLU A 445 -29.46 -0.97 55.95
C GLU A 445 -29.60 -2.31 55.22
N ALA A 446 -29.08 -2.40 53.99
CA ALA A 446 -29.04 -3.63 53.21
C ALA A 446 -28.24 -4.73 53.91
N ALA A 447 -27.04 -4.40 54.41
CA ALA A 447 -26.23 -5.35 55.16
C ALA A 447 -26.95 -5.87 56.41
N THR A 448 -27.66 -4.99 57.13
CA THR A 448 -28.48 -5.38 58.29
C THR A 448 -29.60 -6.34 57.88
N ALA A 449 -30.34 -6.04 56.81
CA ALA A 449 -31.40 -6.90 56.30
C ALA A 449 -30.87 -8.26 55.81
N PHE A 450 -29.70 -8.31 55.19
CA PHE A 450 -29.05 -9.57 54.80
C PHE A 450 -28.55 -10.38 56.00
N TYR A 451 -28.04 -9.73 57.06
CA TYR A 451 -27.70 -10.41 58.31
C TYR A 451 -28.93 -11.04 58.96
N ASP A 452 -30.03 -10.31 59.05
CA ASP A 452 -31.30 -10.81 59.57
C ASP A 452 -31.85 -11.97 58.73
N PHE A 453 -31.72 -11.89 57.40
CA PHE A 453 -32.09 -12.97 56.48
C PHE A 453 -31.31 -14.26 56.77
N ILE A 454 -29.98 -14.18 56.90
CA ILE A 454 -29.13 -15.34 57.20
C ILE A 454 -29.45 -15.90 58.59
N ALA A 455 -29.65 -15.04 59.58
CA ALA A 455 -29.94 -15.45 60.96
C ALA A 455 -31.27 -16.20 61.08
N THR A 456 -32.30 -15.77 60.34
CA THR A 456 -33.66 -16.32 60.41
C THR A 456 -33.92 -17.50 59.45
N ASN A 457 -33.10 -17.67 58.40
CA ASN A 457 -33.27 -18.70 57.37
C ASN A 457 -31.99 -19.57 57.22
N GLN A 458 -31.56 -20.22 58.31
CA GLN A 458 -30.37 -21.06 58.30
C GLN A 458 -30.46 -22.19 57.26
N GLY A 459 -29.42 -22.31 56.41
CA GLY A 459 -29.37 -23.32 55.34
C GLY A 459 -30.19 -22.97 54.09
N HIS A 460 -30.76 -21.76 54.00
CA HIS A 460 -31.48 -21.32 52.81
C HIS A 460 -30.55 -21.23 51.58
N PRO A 461 -31.01 -21.59 50.37
CA PRO A 461 -30.19 -21.56 49.15
C PRO A 461 -29.50 -20.21 48.86
N LEU A 462 -30.10 -19.10 49.29
CA LEU A 462 -29.59 -17.73 49.10
C LEU A 462 -28.71 -17.21 50.24
N ALA A 463 -28.41 -18.02 51.27
CA ALA A 463 -27.61 -17.56 52.42
C ALA A 463 -26.19 -17.13 52.03
N ALA A 464 -25.56 -17.84 51.08
CA ALA A 464 -24.26 -17.46 50.55
C ALA A 464 -24.32 -16.15 49.74
N ASN A 465 -25.39 -15.94 48.96
CA ASN A 465 -25.63 -14.70 48.21
C ASN A 465 -25.77 -13.50 49.15
N ALA A 466 -26.53 -13.65 50.24
CA ALA A 466 -26.68 -12.61 51.25
C ALA A 466 -25.34 -12.27 51.93
N GLN A 467 -24.52 -13.28 52.27
CA GLN A 467 -23.19 -13.06 52.87
C GLN A 467 -22.24 -12.35 51.90
N TYR A 468 -22.31 -12.66 50.62
CA TYR A 468 -21.53 -12.00 49.57
C TYR A 468 -21.94 -10.53 49.41
N ARG A 469 -23.26 -10.25 49.37
CA ARG A 469 -23.80 -8.87 49.32
C ARG A 469 -23.39 -8.01 50.52
N ILE A 470 -23.31 -8.61 51.71
CA ILE A 470 -22.77 -7.92 52.90
C ILE A 470 -21.31 -7.48 52.66
N ALA A 471 -20.48 -8.36 52.07
CA ALA A 471 -19.08 -8.05 51.79
C ALA A 471 -18.94 -6.94 50.73
N GLU A 472 -19.74 -6.98 49.66
CA GLU A 472 -19.80 -5.92 48.65
C GLU A 472 -20.25 -4.58 49.25
N ALA A 473 -21.24 -4.60 50.16
CA ALA A 473 -21.71 -3.41 50.84
C ALA A 473 -20.60 -2.75 51.67
N MET A 474 -19.80 -3.57 52.38
CA MET A 474 -18.63 -3.07 53.12
C MET A 474 -17.54 -2.52 52.20
N ALA A 475 -17.34 -3.12 51.02
CA ALA A 475 -16.39 -2.63 50.02
C ALA A 475 -16.83 -1.26 49.45
N ALA A 476 -18.11 -1.13 49.10
CA ALA A 476 -18.71 0.10 48.59
C ALA A 476 -18.65 1.25 49.62
N LEU A 477 -18.74 0.93 50.92
CA LEU A 477 -18.55 1.88 52.02
C LEU A 477 -17.07 2.26 52.27
N GLY A 478 -16.13 1.73 51.47
CA GLY A 478 -14.69 1.94 51.64
C GLY A 478 -14.09 1.21 52.86
N ARG A 479 -14.88 0.35 53.54
CA ARG A 479 -14.44 -0.42 54.71
C ARG A 479 -13.70 -1.68 54.26
N LEU A 480 -12.64 -1.51 53.48
CA LEU A 480 -11.92 -2.59 52.78
C LEU A 480 -11.47 -3.74 53.69
N GLN A 481 -11.07 -3.44 54.93
CA GLN A 481 -10.68 -4.46 55.91
C GLN A 481 -11.88 -5.34 56.33
N GLN A 482 -13.04 -4.72 56.53
CA GLN A 482 -14.27 -5.44 56.86
C GLN A 482 -14.76 -6.23 55.65
N ALA A 483 -14.70 -5.64 54.45
CA ALA A 483 -15.04 -6.32 53.20
C ALA A 483 -14.22 -7.60 53.01
N ALA A 484 -12.89 -7.53 53.14
CA ALA A 484 -12.02 -8.71 53.06
C ALA A 484 -12.39 -9.79 54.10
N THR A 485 -12.78 -9.38 55.31
CA THR A 485 -13.23 -10.30 56.37
C THR A 485 -14.56 -10.98 56.00
N GLU A 486 -15.53 -10.24 55.48
CA GLU A 486 -16.84 -10.79 55.09
C GLU A 486 -16.74 -11.67 53.83
N PHE A 487 -15.88 -11.33 52.87
CA PHE A 487 -15.57 -12.20 51.72
C PHE A 487 -14.92 -13.52 52.16
N GLN A 488 -14.02 -13.47 53.15
CA GLN A 488 -13.45 -14.69 53.75
C GLN A 488 -14.51 -15.59 54.38
N LYS A 489 -15.55 -15.01 55.00
CA LYS A 489 -16.68 -15.79 55.56
C LYS A 489 -17.47 -16.51 54.47
N VAL A 490 -17.63 -15.93 53.28
CA VAL A 490 -18.26 -16.62 52.15
C VAL A 490 -17.52 -17.91 51.83
N ALA A 491 -16.19 -17.84 51.71
CA ALA A 491 -15.34 -19.00 51.42
C ALA A 491 -15.31 -20.02 52.55
N ALA A 492 -15.34 -19.59 53.81
CA ALA A 492 -15.25 -20.48 54.97
C ALA A 492 -16.58 -21.14 55.35
N ALA A 493 -17.68 -20.40 55.34
CA ALA A 493 -18.99 -20.89 55.79
C ALA A 493 -19.79 -21.59 54.68
N TYR A 494 -19.54 -21.24 53.41
CA TYR A 494 -20.28 -21.76 52.25
C TYR A 494 -19.34 -22.32 51.17
N PRO A 495 -18.47 -23.31 51.49
CA PRO A 495 -17.41 -23.77 50.59
C PRO A 495 -17.91 -24.41 49.28
N THR A 496 -19.18 -24.83 49.22
CA THR A 496 -19.81 -25.39 48.00
C THR A 496 -20.56 -24.34 47.17
N SER A 497 -20.59 -23.08 47.61
CA SER A 497 -21.28 -22.00 46.90
C SER A 497 -20.52 -21.62 45.61
N PRO A 498 -21.23 -21.35 44.50
CA PRO A 498 -20.57 -20.84 43.29
C PRO A 498 -19.92 -19.45 43.49
N LEU A 499 -20.26 -18.72 44.56
CA LEU A 499 -19.74 -17.38 44.85
C LEU A 499 -18.36 -17.37 45.53
N VAL A 500 -17.81 -18.53 45.92
CA VAL A 500 -16.52 -18.58 46.63
C VAL A 500 -15.39 -18.03 45.77
N ALA A 501 -15.36 -18.33 44.48
CA ALA A 501 -14.36 -17.80 43.56
C ALA A 501 -14.42 -16.27 43.48
N SER A 502 -15.60 -15.70 43.25
CA SER A 502 -15.80 -14.24 43.20
C SER A 502 -15.41 -13.58 44.54
N ALA A 503 -15.73 -14.20 45.67
CA ALA A 503 -15.38 -13.67 46.99
C ALA A 503 -13.86 -13.61 47.23
N LEU A 504 -13.13 -14.65 46.84
CA LEU A 504 -11.67 -14.68 46.97
C LEU A 504 -10.99 -13.67 46.05
N PHE A 505 -11.54 -13.42 44.85
CA PHE A 505 -11.04 -12.41 43.93
C PHE A 505 -11.21 -11.00 44.51
N GLU A 506 -12.42 -10.65 44.97
CA GLU A 506 -12.70 -9.34 45.55
C GLU A 506 -11.98 -9.12 46.88
N MET A 507 -11.76 -10.17 47.67
CA MET A 507 -10.85 -10.13 48.81
C MET A 507 -9.42 -9.76 48.39
N GLY A 508 -8.90 -10.37 47.32
CA GLY A 508 -7.59 -10.05 46.75
C GLY A 508 -7.49 -8.60 46.28
N ASN A 509 -8.51 -8.08 45.60
CA ASN A 509 -8.62 -6.66 45.21
C ASN A 509 -8.56 -5.73 46.43
N ALA A 510 -9.41 -5.99 47.43
CA ALA A 510 -9.47 -5.18 48.64
C ALA A 510 -8.13 -5.15 49.39
N LEU A 511 -7.45 -6.30 49.50
CA LEU A 511 -6.14 -6.41 50.15
C LEU A 511 -5.00 -5.75 49.36
N ASN A 512 -5.02 -5.84 48.03
CA ASN A 512 -4.07 -5.14 47.16
C ASN A 512 -4.20 -3.61 47.30
N ASN A 513 -5.44 -3.11 47.38
CA ASN A 513 -5.71 -1.69 47.60
C ASN A 513 -5.35 -1.19 49.01
N LEU A 514 -5.28 -2.10 49.98
CA LEU A 514 -4.74 -1.84 51.33
C LEU A 514 -3.20 -1.91 51.39
N ASP A 515 -2.51 -2.07 50.25
CA ASP A 515 -1.06 -2.29 50.16
C ASP A 515 -0.58 -3.49 51.02
N ARG A 516 -1.39 -4.57 51.06
CA ARG A 516 -1.07 -5.85 51.73
C ARG A 516 -0.84 -6.96 50.70
N PRO A 517 0.27 -6.91 49.92
CA PRO A 517 0.46 -7.77 48.75
C PRO A 517 0.54 -9.25 49.09
N GLU A 518 1.15 -9.63 50.23
CA GLU A 518 1.29 -11.04 50.63
C GLU A 518 -0.06 -11.73 50.85
N GLU A 519 -0.98 -11.05 51.55
CA GLU A 519 -2.32 -11.57 51.82
C GLU A 519 -3.21 -11.55 50.58
N ALA A 520 -3.07 -10.52 49.73
CA ALA A 520 -3.74 -10.48 48.43
C ALA A 520 -3.32 -11.68 47.56
N ILE A 521 -2.01 -11.93 47.45
CA ILE A 521 -1.45 -13.07 46.69
C ILE A 521 -1.92 -14.41 47.30
N ALA A 522 -2.04 -14.52 48.63
CA ALA A 522 -2.54 -15.72 49.27
C ALA A 522 -4.02 -16.01 48.91
N ALA A 523 -4.89 -14.99 48.96
CA ALA A 523 -6.29 -15.11 48.57
C ALA A 523 -6.46 -15.48 47.09
N LEU A 524 -5.70 -14.84 46.20
CA LEU A 524 -5.74 -15.12 44.75
C LEU A 524 -5.20 -16.51 44.42
N ASN A 525 -4.14 -16.97 45.10
CA ASN A 525 -3.66 -18.34 44.95
C ASN A 525 -4.67 -19.36 45.46
N GLN A 526 -5.41 -19.06 46.55
CA GLN A 526 -6.48 -19.93 47.01
C GLN A 526 -7.57 -20.09 45.95
N LEU A 527 -7.97 -18.99 45.29
CA LEU A 527 -8.93 -19.02 44.18
C LEU A 527 -8.42 -19.91 43.04
N ILE A 528 -7.21 -19.65 42.55
CA ILE A 528 -6.66 -20.34 41.38
C ILE A 528 -6.47 -21.84 41.66
N ASN A 529 -6.11 -22.23 42.89
CA ASN A 529 -5.91 -23.63 43.25
C ASN A 529 -7.22 -24.39 43.48
N GLN A 530 -8.23 -23.75 44.07
CA GLN A 530 -9.52 -24.40 44.37
C GLN A 530 -10.49 -24.35 43.18
N PHE A 531 -10.43 -23.28 42.39
CA PHE A 531 -11.33 -23.01 41.26
C PHE A 531 -10.53 -22.65 39.99
N PRO A 532 -9.66 -23.55 39.48
CA PRO A 532 -8.78 -23.26 38.33
C PRO A 532 -9.53 -23.01 37.01
N LYS A 533 -10.85 -23.22 36.97
CA LYS A 533 -11.71 -23.01 35.79
C LYS A 533 -12.82 -21.98 36.05
N SER A 534 -12.77 -21.22 37.15
CA SER A 534 -13.75 -20.15 37.38
C SER A 534 -13.55 -19.01 36.39
N ASP A 535 -14.62 -18.27 36.11
CA ASP A 535 -14.58 -17.09 35.26
C ASP A 535 -13.61 -16.01 35.77
N GLN A 536 -13.26 -16.00 37.06
CA GLN A 536 -12.33 -15.05 37.68
C GLN A 536 -10.87 -15.55 37.76
N ALA A 537 -10.56 -16.74 37.22
CA ALA A 537 -9.25 -17.36 37.44
C ALA A 537 -8.11 -16.64 36.69
N ASP A 538 -8.37 -16.15 35.49
CA ASP A 538 -7.44 -15.33 34.70
C ASP A 538 -7.34 -13.89 35.22
N ASP A 539 -8.45 -13.28 35.64
CA ASP A 539 -8.47 -12.01 36.37
C ASP A 539 -7.58 -12.07 37.63
N ALA A 540 -7.70 -13.14 38.40
CA ALA A 540 -6.92 -13.36 39.61
C ALA A 540 -5.41 -13.49 39.31
N LEU A 541 -5.05 -14.19 38.23
CA LEU A 541 -3.65 -14.29 37.78
C LEU A 541 -3.09 -12.94 37.33
N LEU A 542 -3.89 -12.12 36.65
CA LEU A 542 -3.47 -10.80 36.17
C LEU A 542 -3.23 -9.86 37.34
N LEU A 543 -4.17 -9.81 38.28
CA LEU A 543 -4.04 -9.01 39.50
C LEU A 543 -2.81 -9.45 40.31
N MET A 544 -2.65 -10.75 40.53
CA MET A 544 -1.49 -11.31 41.22
C MET A 544 -0.17 -10.91 40.55
N GLY A 545 -0.10 -11.04 39.22
CA GLY A 545 1.06 -10.63 38.43
C GLY A 545 1.37 -9.13 38.53
N LYS A 546 0.35 -8.27 38.47
CA LYS A 546 0.48 -6.82 38.66
C LYS A 546 0.96 -6.47 40.08
N THR A 547 0.41 -7.12 41.10
CA THR A 547 0.83 -6.95 42.51
C THR A 547 2.29 -7.36 42.71
N LEU A 548 2.72 -8.50 42.14
CA LEU A 548 4.11 -8.95 42.17
C LEU A 548 5.06 -8.01 41.41
N PHE A 549 4.63 -7.48 40.26
CA PHE A 549 5.38 -6.49 39.49
C PHE A 549 5.60 -5.20 40.28
N LYS A 550 4.56 -4.68 40.95
CA LYS A 550 4.66 -3.49 41.84
C LYS A 550 5.63 -3.75 43.00
N ALA A 551 5.65 -4.97 43.52
CA ALA A 551 6.59 -5.41 44.55
C ALA A 551 8.03 -5.67 44.02
N GLN A 552 8.31 -5.40 42.74
CA GLN A 552 9.58 -5.64 42.05
C GLN A 552 10.01 -7.12 42.00
N ASN A 553 9.10 -8.05 42.31
CA ASN A 553 9.34 -9.48 42.18
C ASN A 553 9.01 -9.93 40.75
N TYR A 554 9.87 -9.54 39.81
CA TYR A 554 9.62 -9.69 38.38
C TYR A 554 9.54 -11.15 37.92
N ASP A 555 10.33 -12.06 38.50
CA ASP A 555 10.32 -13.47 38.08
C ASP A 555 9.02 -14.16 38.48
N ASP A 556 8.48 -13.88 39.67
CA ASP A 556 7.18 -14.41 40.12
C ASP A 556 6.03 -13.78 39.34
N ALA A 557 6.13 -12.47 39.05
CA ALA A 557 5.17 -11.77 38.20
C ALA A 557 5.09 -12.41 36.81
N ILE A 558 6.24 -12.65 36.16
CA ILE A 558 6.30 -13.31 34.85
C ILE A 558 5.69 -14.71 34.91
N ARG A 559 6.03 -15.50 35.94
CA ARG A 559 5.45 -16.85 36.12
C ARG A 559 3.94 -16.82 36.25
N ALA A 560 3.39 -15.90 37.04
CA ALA A 560 1.94 -15.74 37.18
C ALA A 560 1.26 -15.31 35.87
N LEU A 561 1.82 -14.30 35.20
CA LEU A 561 1.23 -13.72 33.99
C LEU A 561 1.26 -14.68 32.78
N LEU A 562 2.32 -15.49 32.64
CA LEU A 562 2.42 -16.48 31.57
C LEU A 562 1.40 -17.62 31.71
N ARG A 563 0.89 -17.88 32.93
CA ARG A 563 -0.19 -18.84 33.14
C ARG A 563 -1.47 -18.44 32.43
N ILE A 564 -1.76 -17.14 32.29
CA ILE A 564 -2.94 -16.66 31.55
C ILE A 564 -2.88 -17.11 30.10
N ALA A 565 -1.75 -16.91 29.43
CA ALA A 565 -1.57 -17.30 28.03
C ALA A 565 -1.57 -18.82 27.81
N THR A 566 -1.26 -19.62 28.83
CA THR A 566 -1.13 -21.09 28.71
C THR A 566 -2.36 -21.84 29.20
N GLU A 567 -2.95 -21.41 30.31
CA GLU A 567 -4.13 -22.03 30.95
C GLU A 567 -5.45 -21.44 30.41
N PHE A 568 -5.46 -20.19 29.93
CA PHE A 568 -6.65 -19.49 29.43
C PHE A 568 -6.46 -18.91 28.00
N PRO A 569 -6.30 -19.75 26.96
CA PRO A 569 -5.95 -19.27 25.61
C PRO A 569 -6.96 -18.32 24.95
N SER A 570 -8.22 -18.35 25.38
CA SER A 570 -9.29 -17.47 24.89
C SER A 570 -9.49 -16.20 25.71
N SER A 571 -8.71 -15.99 26.79
CA SER A 571 -8.87 -14.83 27.67
C SER A 571 -8.52 -13.53 26.94
N PRO A 572 -9.32 -12.45 27.09
CA PRO A 572 -8.98 -11.12 26.56
C PRO A 572 -7.78 -10.49 27.30
N LEU A 573 -7.43 -10.99 28.48
CA LEU A 573 -6.38 -10.43 29.36
C LEU A 573 -4.96 -10.83 28.94
N LYS A 574 -4.81 -11.70 27.94
CA LYS A 574 -3.50 -12.21 27.50
C LYS A 574 -2.56 -11.09 27.08
N THR A 575 -3.06 -10.11 26.32
CA THR A 575 -2.21 -9.02 25.80
C THR A 575 -1.76 -8.07 26.90
N ASP A 576 -2.64 -7.79 27.87
CA ASP A 576 -2.28 -7.04 29.07
C ASP A 576 -1.20 -7.76 29.87
N ALA A 577 -1.36 -9.07 30.07
CA ALA A 577 -0.37 -9.89 30.76
C ALA A 577 0.98 -9.88 30.05
N MET A 578 0.98 -10.06 28.72
CA MET A 578 2.19 -10.05 27.91
C MET A 578 2.89 -8.68 27.87
N MET A 579 2.13 -7.58 27.97
CA MET A 579 2.68 -6.22 28.09
C MET A 579 3.53 -6.08 29.36
N PHE A 580 3.02 -6.55 30.50
CA PHE A 580 3.75 -6.54 31.77
C PHE A 580 4.95 -7.51 31.76
N VAL A 581 4.82 -8.67 31.12
CA VAL A 581 5.94 -9.62 30.92
C VAL A 581 7.06 -8.96 30.12
N GLY A 582 6.74 -8.29 29.00
CA GLY A 582 7.72 -7.59 28.18
C GLY A 582 8.45 -6.50 28.96
N ARG A 583 7.71 -5.70 29.73
CA ARG A 583 8.28 -4.63 30.58
C ARG A 583 9.20 -5.20 31.66
N ALA A 584 8.78 -6.29 32.31
CA ALA A 584 9.60 -6.96 33.33
C ALA A 584 10.93 -7.45 32.74
N TYR A 585 10.92 -8.05 31.54
CA TYR A 585 12.14 -8.47 30.87
C TYR A 585 13.05 -7.30 30.47
N PHE A 586 12.50 -6.17 30.02
CA PHE A 586 13.29 -4.98 29.67
C PHE A 586 13.96 -4.37 30.91
N LEU A 587 13.26 -4.31 32.06
CA LEU A 587 13.84 -3.88 33.33
C LEU A 587 14.96 -4.82 33.81
N GLN A 588 14.90 -6.10 33.46
CA GLN A 588 15.96 -7.08 33.69
C GLN A 588 17.07 -7.07 32.61
N GLN A 589 17.01 -6.18 31.61
CA GLN A 589 17.92 -6.12 30.44
C GLN A 589 17.89 -7.38 29.55
N LYS A 590 16.85 -8.21 29.65
CA LYS A 590 16.62 -9.40 28.81
C LYS A 590 15.81 -9.02 27.56
N TYR A 591 16.42 -8.21 26.68
CA TYR A 591 15.72 -7.61 25.54
C TYR A 591 15.14 -8.62 24.54
N GLU A 592 15.80 -9.76 24.33
CA GLU A 592 15.33 -10.82 23.43
C GLU A 592 14.01 -11.46 23.92
N ASP A 593 13.90 -11.71 25.22
CA ASP A 593 12.68 -12.28 25.82
C ASP A 593 11.55 -11.24 25.88
N GLY A 594 11.89 -9.99 26.19
CA GLY A 594 10.95 -8.88 26.14
C GLY A 594 10.42 -8.60 24.72
N TYR A 595 11.27 -8.71 23.71
CA TYR A 595 10.88 -8.62 22.29
C TYR A 595 9.80 -9.65 21.95
N LYS A 596 10.00 -10.92 22.33
CA LYS A 596 9.02 -11.99 22.09
C LYS A 596 7.70 -11.71 22.82
N ALA A 597 7.77 -11.13 24.01
CA ALA A 597 6.58 -10.78 24.76
C ALA A 597 5.78 -9.65 24.10
N TYR A 598 6.44 -8.56 23.70
CA TYR A 598 5.80 -7.45 22.99
C TYR A 598 5.27 -7.85 21.61
N ARG A 599 5.97 -8.75 20.91
CA ARG A 599 5.48 -9.29 19.64
C ARG A 599 4.09 -9.90 19.76
N ARG A 600 3.85 -10.71 20.80
CA ARG A 600 2.51 -11.30 21.05
C ARG A 600 1.46 -10.22 21.28
N VAL A 601 1.80 -9.13 21.99
CA VAL A 601 0.89 -8.00 22.17
C VAL A 601 0.54 -7.36 20.82
N THR A 602 1.51 -7.14 19.93
CA THR A 602 1.25 -6.55 18.62
C THR A 602 0.45 -7.45 17.67
N GLU A 603 0.51 -8.77 17.85
CA GLU A 603 -0.19 -9.76 17.00
C GLU A 603 -1.62 -10.04 17.49
N GLU A 604 -1.85 -9.99 18.81
CA GLU A 604 -3.12 -10.42 19.42
C GLU A 604 -3.99 -9.26 19.96
N SER A 605 -3.45 -8.04 20.14
CA SER A 605 -4.16 -6.94 20.81
C SER A 605 -5.20 -6.28 19.89
N GLN A 606 -6.42 -6.10 20.40
CA GLN A 606 -7.45 -5.28 19.76
C GLN A 606 -7.32 -3.79 20.14
N ASP A 607 -6.62 -3.47 21.24
CA ASP A 607 -6.33 -2.10 21.67
C ASP A 607 -5.12 -1.53 20.91
N GLN A 608 -5.37 -0.43 20.18
CA GLN A 608 -4.37 0.26 19.37
C GLN A 608 -3.33 0.99 20.21
N ALA A 609 -3.68 1.44 21.43
CA ALA A 609 -2.71 2.10 22.30
C ALA A 609 -1.65 1.12 22.80
N SER A 610 -2.08 -0.04 23.29
CA SER A 610 -1.19 -1.12 23.72
C SER A 610 -0.38 -1.70 22.56
N ALA A 611 -0.98 -1.90 21.39
CA ALA A 611 -0.26 -2.38 20.21
C ALA A 611 0.85 -1.40 19.78
N ARG A 612 0.59 -0.09 19.76
CA ARG A 612 1.58 0.94 19.44
C ARG A 612 2.76 0.95 20.41
N GLN A 613 2.46 0.96 21.72
CA GLN A 613 3.51 0.97 22.75
C GLN A 613 4.38 -0.29 22.67
N ALA A 614 3.76 -1.47 22.52
CA ALA A 614 4.50 -2.71 22.36
C ALA A 614 5.37 -2.71 21.09
N LEU A 615 4.86 -2.18 19.97
CA LEU A 615 5.60 -2.11 18.71
C LEU A 615 6.84 -1.24 18.82
N PHE A 616 6.74 -0.06 19.46
CA PHE A 616 7.90 0.79 19.70
C PHE A 616 8.92 0.12 20.62
N GLN A 617 8.48 -0.47 21.73
CA GLN A 617 9.39 -1.17 22.64
C GLN A 617 10.06 -2.36 21.95
N MET A 618 9.35 -3.05 21.07
CA MET A 618 9.90 -4.12 20.24
C MET A 618 10.99 -3.62 19.27
N ALA A 619 10.76 -2.48 18.61
CA ALA A 619 11.74 -1.82 17.73
C ALA A 619 13.01 -1.41 18.50
N TRP A 620 12.83 -0.81 19.67
CA TRP A 620 13.92 -0.42 20.55
C TRP A 620 14.70 -1.63 21.10
N GLY A 621 13.99 -2.70 21.48
CA GLY A 621 14.61 -3.97 21.87
C GLY A 621 15.49 -4.56 20.76
N ALA A 622 15.00 -4.56 19.52
CA ALA A 622 15.75 -5.01 18.34
C ALA A 622 17.02 -4.18 18.10
N TYR A 623 16.95 -2.86 18.32
CA TYR A 623 18.12 -1.97 18.27
C TYR A 623 19.16 -2.33 19.33
N MET A 624 18.73 -2.56 20.58
CA MET A 624 19.62 -2.92 21.70
C MET A 624 20.35 -4.26 21.49
N VAL A 625 19.72 -5.22 20.82
CA VAL A 625 20.35 -6.51 20.44
C VAL A 625 21.13 -6.43 19.11
N LYS A 626 21.34 -5.22 18.57
CA LYS A 626 22.08 -4.94 17.31
C LYS A 626 21.47 -5.57 16.06
N GLN A 627 20.18 -5.85 16.07
CA GLN A 627 19.43 -6.28 14.89
C GLN A 627 18.94 -5.06 14.10
N HIS A 628 19.87 -4.35 13.46
CA HIS A 628 19.61 -3.05 12.82
C HIS A 628 18.54 -3.09 11.72
N ALA A 629 18.52 -4.13 10.88
CA ALA A 629 17.50 -4.28 9.84
C ALA A 629 16.09 -4.43 10.43
N THR A 630 15.94 -5.30 11.43
CA THR A 630 14.69 -5.50 12.16
C THR A 630 14.26 -4.23 12.90
N ALA A 631 15.19 -3.53 13.55
CA ALA A 631 14.91 -2.27 14.22
C ALA A 631 14.39 -1.21 13.25
N MET A 632 15.04 -1.07 12.07
CA MET A 632 14.60 -0.14 11.03
C MET A 632 13.18 -0.43 10.54
N GLU A 633 12.90 -1.69 10.22
CA GLU A 633 11.56 -2.12 9.78
C GLU A 633 10.50 -1.80 10.83
N LEU A 634 10.78 -2.08 12.10
CA LEU A 634 9.82 -1.87 13.18
C LEU A 634 9.63 -0.38 13.50
N PHE A 635 10.69 0.43 13.52
CA PHE A 635 10.55 1.87 13.68
C PHE A 635 9.78 2.50 12.52
N GLN A 636 10.06 2.08 11.28
CA GLN A 636 9.29 2.52 10.11
C GLN A 636 7.80 2.17 10.27
N ARG A 637 7.50 0.95 10.71
CA ARG A 637 6.12 0.51 10.97
C ARG A 637 5.43 1.35 12.06
N VAL A 638 6.14 1.78 13.11
CA VAL A 638 5.57 2.70 14.12
C VAL A 638 5.16 4.02 13.48
N VAL A 639 6.04 4.61 12.66
CA VAL A 639 5.79 5.90 11.98
C VAL A 639 4.61 5.81 11.02
N ASP A 640 4.54 4.75 10.22
CA ASP A 640 3.50 4.58 9.20
C ASP A 640 2.13 4.24 9.80
N THR A 641 2.10 3.42 10.86
CA THR A 641 0.86 2.94 11.45
C THR A 641 0.27 3.93 12.46
N TYR A 642 1.12 4.69 13.15
CA TYR A 642 0.72 5.58 14.24
C TYR A 642 1.28 7.00 14.08
N PRO A 643 1.00 7.69 12.96
CA PRO A 643 1.49 9.05 12.75
C PRO A 643 0.98 10.00 13.84
N ASN A 644 1.75 11.05 14.13
CA ASN A 644 1.44 12.07 15.15
C ASN A 644 1.34 11.55 16.59
N THR A 645 2.07 10.49 16.93
CA THR A 645 2.19 9.98 18.30
C THR A 645 3.59 10.19 18.86
N PRO A 646 3.77 10.29 20.19
CA PRO A 646 5.09 10.38 20.81
C PRO A 646 6.01 9.20 20.41
N GLU A 647 5.45 8.02 20.23
CA GLU A 647 6.21 6.84 19.77
C GLU A 647 6.69 6.98 18.32
N ALA A 648 5.92 7.62 17.44
CA ALA A 648 6.33 7.91 16.06
C ALA A 648 7.43 8.98 15.99
N GLU A 649 7.33 10.01 16.82
CA GLU A 649 8.39 11.02 16.98
C GLU A 649 9.72 10.35 17.39
N GLN A 650 9.69 9.55 18.46
CA GLN A 650 10.87 8.81 18.92
C GLN A 650 11.38 7.83 17.86
N ALA A 651 10.49 7.14 17.15
CA ALA A 651 10.86 6.19 16.11
C ALA A 651 11.63 6.87 14.96
N ARG A 652 11.23 8.06 14.51
CA ARG A 652 11.95 8.83 13.47
C ARG A 652 13.38 9.16 13.89
N TYR A 653 13.57 9.63 15.12
CA TYR A 653 14.92 9.88 15.66
C TYR A 653 15.76 8.59 15.65
N TRP A 654 15.20 7.48 16.14
CA TRP A 654 15.92 6.22 16.21
C TRP A 654 16.22 5.61 14.83
N LYS A 655 15.40 5.85 13.80
CA LYS A 655 15.74 5.50 12.41
C LYS A 655 17.02 6.19 11.94
N GLY A 656 17.17 7.50 12.19
CA GLY A 656 18.41 8.22 11.89
C GLY A 656 19.62 7.62 12.61
N MET A 657 19.45 7.21 13.86
CA MET A 657 20.48 6.51 14.63
C MET A 657 20.86 5.15 14.04
N VAL A 658 19.89 4.37 13.53
CA VAL A 658 20.16 3.08 12.88
C VAL A 658 21.03 3.29 11.63
N TYR A 659 20.68 4.22 10.73
CA TYR A 659 21.49 4.51 9.53
C TYR A 659 22.90 4.99 9.88
N ASN A 660 23.04 5.79 10.95
CA ASN A 660 24.34 6.25 11.41
C ASN A 660 25.25 5.10 11.88
N VAL A 661 24.69 4.12 12.60
CA VAL A 661 25.45 2.93 13.03
C VAL A 661 25.84 2.05 11.84
N GLN A 662 25.03 2.03 10.77
CA GLN A 662 25.31 1.28 9.55
C GLN A 662 26.34 1.97 8.62
N GLY A 663 26.59 3.27 8.82
CA GLY A 663 27.50 4.07 7.99
C GLY A 663 26.83 4.74 6.78
N ASP A 664 25.49 4.66 6.68
CA ASP A 664 24.71 5.27 5.60
C ASP A 664 24.40 6.74 5.91
N PHE A 665 25.45 7.55 5.99
CA PHE A 665 25.40 8.89 6.57
C PHE A 665 24.46 9.87 5.86
N LEU A 666 24.30 9.77 4.53
CA LEU A 666 23.34 10.61 3.79
C LEU A 666 21.88 10.25 4.13
N LEU A 667 21.59 8.96 4.36
CA LEU A 667 20.25 8.52 4.76
C LEU A 667 19.96 8.91 6.21
N ALA A 668 20.96 8.77 7.10
CA ALA A 668 20.87 9.25 8.47
C ALA A 668 20.56 10.77 8.51
N ALA A 669 21.31 11.55 7.72
CA ALA A 669 21.12 12.99 7.59
C ALA A 669 19.69 13.35 7.15
N LYS A 670 19.14 12.63 6.17
CA LYS A 670 17.77 12.81 5.69
C LYS A 670 16.71 12.53 6.77
N GLU A 671 16.89 11.49 7.58
CA GLU A 671 15.96 11.16 8.67
C GLU A 671 15.99 12.21 9.79
N PHE A 672 17.17 12.69 10.19
CA PHE A 672 17.27 13.77 11.17
C PHE A 672 16.74 15.09 10.64
N GLN A 673 16.99 15.41 9.36
CA GLN A 673 16.37 16.55 8.71
C GLN A 673 14.84 16.47 8.78
N SER A 674 14.28 15.31 8.43
CA SER A 674 12.82 15.11 8.48
C SER A 674 12.27 15.27 9.91
N TYR A 675 13.00 14.82 10.93
CA TYR A 675 12.65 15.05 12.34
C TYR A 675 12.61 16.56 12.65
N ILE A 676 13.65 17.30 12.27
CA ILE A 676 13.77 18.74 12.56
C ILE A 676 12.70 19.56 11.83
N ASP A 677 12.36 19.17 10.60
CA ASP A 677 11.36 19.86 9.78
C ASP A 677 9.92 19.63 10.31
N GLU A 678 9.67 18.48 10.96
CA GLU A 678 8.33 18.05 11.41
C GLU A 678 8.02 18.42 12.86
N TYR A 679 9.02 18.49 13.74
CA TYR A 679 8.82 18.70 15.18
C TYR A 679 9.31 20.07 15.67
N PRO A 680 8.63 20.67 16.66
CA PRO A 680 8.99 21.99 17.16
C PRO A 680 10.30 21.97 17.97
N THR A 681 10.89 23.15 18.15
CA THR A 681 12.21 23.33 18.78
C THR A 681 12.27 22.96 20.26
N ASP A 682 11.12 22.82 20.93
CA ASP A 682 10.98 22.41 22.33
C ASP A 682 10.78 20.89 22.51
N ALA A 683 10.75 20.12 21.42
CA ALA A 683 10.71 18.66 21.46
C ALA A 683 11.96 18.07 22.16
N ASP A 684 11.76 17.02 22.94
CA ASP A 684 12.77 16.44 23.85
C ASP A 684 14.09 16.05 23.15
N LEU A 685 14.05 15.68 21.86
CA LEU A 685 15.22 15.23 21.09
C LEU A 685 15.68 16.24 20.03
N TYR A 686 15.11 17.45 19.96
CA TYR A 686 15.41 18.41 18.88
C TYR A 686 16.87 18.85 18.85
N GLU A 687 17.43 19.24 20.00
CA GLU A 687 18.83 19.67 20.12
C GLU A 687 19.81 18.53 19.74
N GLU A 688 19.54 17.32 20.24
CA GLU A 688 20.36 16.14 19.94
C GLU A 688 20.22 15.74 18.45
N ALA A 689 19.04 15.86 17.85
CA ALA A 689 18.82 15.58 16.44
C ALA A 689 19.61 16.54 15.53
N LEU A 690 19.68 17.83 15.85
CA LEU A 690 20.51 18.81 15.12
C LEU A 690 21.99 18.46 15.14
N TRP A 691 22.51 18.06 16.30
CA TRP A 691 23.89 17.59 16.43
C TRP A 691 24.13 16.34 15.57
N ARG A 692 23.26 15.33 15.65
CA ARG A 692 23.36 14.11 14.86
C ARG A 692 23.23 14.37 13.37
N TYR A 693 22.40 15.32 12.95
CA TYR A 693 22.28 15.73 11.55
C TYR A 693 23.60 16.29 11.02
N GLY A 694 24.21 17.23 11.75
CA GLY A 694 25.50 17.83 11.38
C GLY A 694 26.62 16.78 11.26
N GLU A 695 26.76 15.88 12.24
CA GLU A 695 27.78 14.82 12.19
C GLU A 695 27.54 13.84 11.04
N SER A 696 26.28 13.55 10.72
CA SER A 696 25.92 12.69 9.57
C SER A 696 26.36 13.33 8.25
N LEU A 697 26.06 14.62 8.03
CA LEU A 697 26.50 15.34 6.83
C LEU A 697 28.02 15.43 6.72
N TYR A 698 28.70 15.68 7.85
CA TYR A 698 30.16 15.74 7.90
C TYR A 698 30.78 14.38 7.53
N ALA A 699 30.26 13.27 8.07
CA ALA A 699 30.72 11.93 7.74
C ALA A 699 30.42 11.53 6.27
N ALA A 700 29.40 12.14 5.66
CA ALA A 700 29.08 11.99 4.24
C ALA A 700 29.97 12.82 3.29
N ASN A 701 30.91 13.62 3.81
CA ASN A 701 31.70 14.62 3.07
C ASN A 701 30.87 15.76 2.43
N ASP A 702 29.61 15.95 2.85
CA ASP A 702 28.85 17.17 2.51
C ASP A 702 29.22 18.28 3.50
N PHE A 703 30.40 18.84 3.28
CA PHE A 703 30.95 19.88 4.14
C PHE A 703 30.13 21.17 4.07
N SER A 704 29.56 21.48 2.90
CA SER A 704 28.73 22.66 2.70
C SER A 704 27.42 22.60 3.51
N GLY A 705 26.79 21.42 3.55
CA GLY A 705 25.58 21.15 4.31
C GLY A 705 25.87 21.08 5.81
N ALA A 706 26.88 20.30 6.20
CA ALA A 706 27.29 20.16 7.61
C ALA A 706 27.56 21.52 8.25
N ARG A 707 28.25 22.40 7.51
CA ARG A 707 28.52 23.78 7.93
C ARG A 707 27.25 24.54 8.31
N LYS A 708 26.23 24.56 7.44
CA LYS A 708 24.97 25.27 7.69
C LYS A 708 24.28 24.77 8.97
N ILE A 709 24.29 23.46 9.20
CA ILE A 709 23.65 22.85 10.38
C ILE A 709 24.42 23.15 11.66
N TYR A 710 25.75 23.11 11.61
CA TYR A 710 26.60 23.48 12.73
C TYR A 710 26.48 24.96 13.10
N ASP A 711 26.43 25.85 12.11
CA ASP A 711 26.17 27.28 12.31
C ASP A 711 24.81 27.46 13.01
N HIS A 712 23.76 26.82 12.50
CA HIS A 712 22.42 26.89 13.08
C HIS A 712 22.35 26.37 14.52
N LEU A 713 22.98 25.22 14.81
CA LEU A 713 23.04 24.65 16.16
C LEU A 713 23.71 25.59 17.15
N LEU A 714 24.82 26.24 16.78
CA LEU A 714 25.53 27.18 17.66
C LEU A 714 24.80 28.51 17.83
N GLU A 715 24.06 28.96 16.83
CA GLU A 715 23.22 30.16 16.92
C GLU A 715 22.03 29.95 17.85
N GLN A 716 21.35 28.80 17.73
CA GLN A 716 20.13 28.51 18.48
C GLN A 716 20.41 27.97 19.89
N PHE A 717 21.45 27.16 20.06
CA PHE A 717 21.83 26.54 21.33
C PHE A 717 23.32 26.80 21.66
N PRO A 718 23.71 28.04 22.02
CA PRO A 718 25.13 28.39 22.22
C PRO A 718 25.84 27.58 23.31
N ASP A 719 25.10 27.15 24.33
CA ASP A 719 25.58 26.41 25.49
C ASP A 719 25.37 24.88 25.36
N ASN A 720 25.08 24.38 24.14
CA ASN A 720 24.83 22.96 23.91
C ASN A 720 26.03 22.08 24.36
N PRO A 721 25.79 20.85 24.85
CA PRO A 721 26.85 19.95 25.32
C PRO A 721 27.94 19.64 24.26
N HIS A 722 27.66 19.87 22.98
CA HIS A 722 28.54 19.58 21.85
C HIS A 722 29.26 20.81 21.26
N ALA A 723 29.09 22.01 21.82
CA ALA A 723 29.51 23.27 21.18
C ALA A 723 31.01 23.32 20.79
N SER A 724 31.89 22.77 21.62
CA SER A 724 33.33 22.70 21.32
C SER A 724 33.66 21.76 20.15
N ALA A 725 32.97 20.61 20.08
CA ALA A 725 33.15 19.65 18.99
C ALA A 725 32.64 20.23 17.66
N VAL A 726 31.48 20.90 17.68
CA VAL A 726 30.89 21.57 16.52
C VAL A 726 31.87 22.58 15.88
N LYS A 727 32.50 23.45 16.69
CA LYS A 727 33.46 24.46 16.18
C LYS A 727 34.66 23.85 15.45
N LYS A 728 35.17 22.71 15.94
CA LYS A 728 36.28 22.00 15.28
C LYS A 728 35.85 21.42 13.93
N ARG A 729 34.67 20.80 13.87
CA ARG A 729 34.10 20.23 12.63
C ARG A 729 33.82 21.29 11.58
N LEU A 730 33.30 22.43 12.01
CA LEU A 730 32.99 23.58 11.15
C LEU A 730 34.23 24.07 10.40
N ARG A 731 35.37 24.21 11.08
CA ARG A 731 36.65 24.61 10.46
C ARG A 731 37.10 23.62 9.38
N ASP A 732 37.07 22.33 9.69
CA ASP A 732 37.51 21.30 8.75
C ASP A 732 36.59 21.26 7.51
N ALA A 733 35.29 21.52 7.70
CA ALA A 733 34.33 21.65 6.61
C ALA A 733 34.66 22.84 5.67
N TYR A 734 34.97 24.02 6.20
CA TYR A 734 35.38 25.18 5.38
C TYR A 734 36.60 24.90 4.48
N TYR A 735 37.56 24.09 4.96
CA TYR A 735 38.77 23.77 4.20
C TYR A 735 38.47 22.90 2.99
N GLN A 736 37.62 21.90 3.18
CA GLN A 736 37.25 20.96 2.12
C GLN A 736 36.30 21.61 1.10
N ASP A 737 35.48 22.57 1.51
CA ASP A 737 34.59 23.35 0.64
C ASP A 737 35.33 24.39 -0.23
N GLY A 738 36.64 24.59 0.00
CA GLY A 738 37.46 25.54 -0.75
C GLY A 738 37.30 27.00 -0.33
N ASP A 739 36.52 27.29 0.72
CA ASP A 739 36.42 28.63 1.32
C ASP A 739 37.63 28.90 2.22
N TYR A 740 38.78 29.07 1.56
CA TYR A 740 40.04 29.30 2.23
C TYR A 740 40.08 30.60 3.04
N LEU A 741 39.19 31.57 2.76
CA LEU A 741 39.07 32.80 3.54
C LEU A 741 38.40 32.54 4.89
N ALA A 742 37.32 31.78 4.93
CA ALA A 742 36.67 31.39 6.18
C ALA A 742 37.57 30.49 7.05
N VAL A 743 38.36 29.60 6.42
CA VAL A 743 39.40 28.83 7.12
C VAL A 743 40.44 29.77 7.78
N LEU A 744 40.90 30.79 7.06
CA LEU A 744 41.87 31.74 7.61
C LEU A 744 41.28 32.53 8.80
N LYS A 745 40.01 32.92 8.73
CA LYS A 745 39.32 33.60 9.84
C LYS A 745 39.18 32.72 11.07
N THR A 746 38.80 31.45 10.89
CA THR A 746 38.70 30.49 12.01
C THR A 746 40.06 30.16 12.62
N TYR A 747 41.15 30.19 11.84
CA TYR A 747 42.51 30.12 12.38
C TYR A 747 42.84 31.29 13.31
N ASP A 748 42.44 32.52 12.97
CA ASP A 748 42.66 33.70 13.81
C ASP A 748 41.87 33.65 15.12
N GLU A 749 40.64 33.11 15.09
CA GLU A 749 39.78 32.94 16.26
C GLU A 749 40.25 31.81 17.20
N LEU A 750 40.73 30.69 16.65
CA LEU A 750 41.21 29.53 17.42
C LEU A 750 42.67 29.67 17.91
N ALA A 751 43.49 30.52 17.28
CA ALA A 751 44.87 30.76 17.71
C ALA A 751 44.97 31.27 19.16
N GLN A 752 43.91 31.87 19.71
CA GLN A 752 43.83 32.25 21.13
C GLN A 752 43.64 31.06 22.08
N TYR A 753 43.09 29.94 21.62
CA TYR A 753 42.65 28.82 22.46
C TYR A 753 43.42 27.51 22.20
N ASP A 754 43.97 27.30 20.99
CA ASP A 754 44.80 26.14 20.63
C ASP A 754 45.96 26.53 19.68
N PRO A 755 47.07 27.09 20.21
CA PRO A 755 48.20 27.59 19.42
C PRO A 755 48.93 26.52 18.60
N GLY A 756 48.76 25.23 18.92
CA GLY A 756 49.47 24.12 18.28
C GLY A 756 48.96 23.77 16.87
N SER A 757 47.76 24.21 16.49
CA SER A 757 47.11 23.84 15.22
C SER A 757 47.43 24.79 14.04
N TYR A 758 48.11 25.92 14.25
CA TYR A 758 48.33 26.98 13.24
C TYR A 758 49.66 26.82 12.47
N SER A 759 49.61 26.76 11.13
CA SER A 759 50.80 26.71 10.25
C SER A 759 50.89 27.94 9.34
N GLN A 760 51.95 28.74 9.50
CA GLN A 760 52.23 29.91 8.66
C GLN A 760 52.46 29.55 7.19
N GLU A 761 53.11 28.41 6.91
CA GLU A 761 53.38 27.93 5.55
C GLU A 761 52.09 27.61 4.81
N LYS A 762 51.20 26.85 5.47
CA LYS A 762 49.87 26.48 4.94
C LYS A 762 49.03 27.72 4.68
N SER A 763 49.04 28.71 5.59
CA SER A 763 48.34 29.98 5.42
C SER A 763 48.77 30.73 4.15
N GLN A 764 50.07 30.79 3.85
CA GLN A 764 50.56 31.49 2.66
C GLN A 764 50.20 30.78 1.35
N LEU A 765 50.21 29.45 1.33
CA LEU A 765 49.74 28.69 0.16
C LEU A 765 48.23 28.88 -0.06
N LEU A 766 47.42 28.84 1.00
CA LEU A 766 45.96 29.05 0.90
C LEU A 766 45.64 30.46 0.36
N LYS A 767 46.44 31.46 0.73
CA LYS A 767 46.34 32.80 0.14
C LYS A 767 46.62 32.81 -1.36
N ALA A 768 47.62 32.07 -1.83
CA ALA A 768 47.90 31.94 -3.27
C ALA A 768 46.77 31.20 -4.02
N LYS A 769 46.18 30.16 -3.41
CA LYS A 769 45.01 29.45 -3.95
C LYS A 769 43.77 30.36 -4.06
N SER A 770 43.51 31.18 -3.04
CA SER A 770 42.44 32.18 -3.08
C SER A 770 42.60 33.17 -4.24
N LEU A 771 43.83 33.59 -4.57
CA LEU A 771 44.09 34.47 -5.72
C LEU A 771 43.83 33.80 -7.08
N LEU A 772 44.06 32.49 -7.20
CA LEU A 772 43.73 31.73 -8.41
C LEU A 772 42.22 31.64 -8.62
N LEU A 773 41.44 31.45 -7.55
CA LEU A 773 39.97 31.43 -7.59
C LEU A 773 39.39 32.80 -7.99
N ASP A 774 40.05 33.88 -7.57
CA ASP A 774 39.71 35.26 -7.94
C ASP A 774 40.08 35.65 -9.40
N ASP A 775 40.54 34.69 -10.22
CA ASP A 775 41.09 34.88 -11.59
C ASP A 775 42.29 35.85 -11.67
N LYS A 776 42.91 36.18 -10.53
CA LYS A 776 44.11 37.05 -10.44
C LYS A 776 45.38 36.24 -10.69
N LYS A 777 45.44 35.60 -11.86
CA LYS A 777 46.48 34.61 -12.21
C LYS A 777 47.91 35.17 -12.11
N GLN A 778 48.14 36.45 -12.44
CA GLN A 778 49.47 37.07 -12.31
C GLN A 778 49.89 37.31 -10.85
N ASP A 779 48.96 37.72 -9.99
CA ASP A 779 49.21 37.91 -8.56
C ASP A 779 49.44 36.57 -7.88
N ALA A 780 48.68 35.54 -8.27
CA ALA A 780 48.89 34.17 -7.83
C ALA A 780 50.26 33.64 -8.25
N GLN A 781 50.70 33.83 -9.50
CA GLN A 781 52.05 33.47 -9.95
C GLN A 781 53.13 34.14 -9.09
N THR A 782 52.94 35.42 -8.74
CA THR A 782 53.86 36.16 -7.88
C THR A 782 53.88 35.61 -6.46
N ALA A 783 52.70 35.31 -5.89
CA ALA A 783 52.55 34.73 -4.57
C ALA A 783 53.15 33.31 -4.50
N LEU A 784 52.94 32.47 -5.51
CA LEU A 784 53.50 31.12 -5.61
C LEU A 784 55.02 31.15 -5.74
N LYS A 785 55.58 32.03 -6.58
CA LYS A 785 57.04 32.22 -6.67
C LYS A 785 57.64 32.67 -5.34
N LYS A 786 56.96 33.59 -4.64
CA LYS A 786 57.38 34.05 -3.30
C LYS A 786 57.30 32.92 -2.28
N PHE A 787 56.23 32.12 -2.30
CA PHE A 787 56.07 30.97 -1.43
C PHE A 787 57.22 29.97 -1.62
N ILE A 788 57.50 29.59 -2.88
CA ILE A 788 58.58 28.65 -3.25
C ILE A 788 59.96 29.17 -2.80
N SER A 789 60.21 30.49 -2.91
CA SER A 789 61.50 31.06 -2.52
C SER A 789 61.65 31.22 -1.00
N GLN A 790 60.56 31.52 -0.30
CA GLN A 790 60.56 31.75 1.15
C GLN A 790 60.53 30.44 1.95
N TYR A 791 59.83 29.43 1.44
CA TYR A 791 59.67 28.13 2.10
C TYR A 791 60.16 26.98 1.20
N PRO A 792 61.43 26.97 0.79
CA PRO A 792 61.91 26.02 -0.19
C PRO A 792 61.80 24.57 0.30
N THR A 793 61.84 24.29 1.60
CA THR A 793 61.75 22.92 2.14
C THR A 793 60.33 22.52 2.57
N SER A 794 59.33 23.38 2.33
CA SER A 794 57.95 23.10 2.73
C SER A 794 57.37 21.93 1.94
N GLU A 795 56.55 21.12 2.60
CA GLU A 795 55.82 20.01 1.97
C GLU A 795 54.90 20.48 0.83
N TYR A 796 54.50 21.77 0.82
CA TYR A 796 53.60 22.33 -0.20
C TYR A 796 54.31 22.90 -1.45
N VAL A 797 55.64 22.83 -1.54
CA VAL A 797 56.39 23.40 -2.67
C VAL A 797 56.10 22.68 -3.97
N GLU A 798 55.88 21.36 -3.92
CA GLU A 798 55.47 20.55 -5.06
C GLU A 798 54.18 21.10 -5.69
N GLU A 799 53.12 21.23 -4.88
CA GLU A 799 51.83 21.77 -5.31
C GLU A 799 51.97 23.19 -5.88
N ALA A 800 52.83 24.02 -5.27
CA ALA A 800 53.06 25.37 -5.75
C ALA A 800 53.67 25.43 -7.16
N TYR A 801 54.57 24.49 -7.54
CA TYR A 801 55.11 24.43 -8.89
C TYR A 801 54.07 23.97 -9.92
N LEU A 802 53.19 23.04 -9.55
CA LEU A 802 52.11 22.59 -10.45
C LEU A 802 51.17 23.75 -10.77
N LEU A 803 50.67 24.42 -9.72
CA LEU A 803 49.79 25.59 -9.86
C LEU A 803 50.44 26.71 -10.68
N LEU A 804 51.74 26.90 -10.52
CA LEU A 804 52.50 27.88 -11.30
C LEU A 804 52.59 27.49 -12.78
N GLY A 805 52.85 26.23 -13.09
CA GLY A 805 52.92 25.70 -14.47
C GLY A 805 51.58 25.77 -15.19
N ASP A 806 50.49 25.35 -14.53
CA ASP A 806 49.13 25.43 -15.08
C ASP A 806 48.76 26.88 -15.41
N SER A 807 49.08 27.82 -14.50
CA SER A 807 48.84 29.24 -14.72
C SER A 807 49.59 29.81 -15.93
N PHE A 808 50.83 29.37 -16.20
CA PHE A 808 51.57 29.77 -17.40
C PHE A 808 51.02 29.14 -18.69
N TYR A 809 50.61 27.88 -18.62
CA TYR A 809 50.02 27.18 -19.75
C TYR A 809 48.73 27.87 -20.22
N GLU A 810 47.85 28.23 -19.29
CA GLU A 810 46.60 28.95 -19.61
C GLU A 810 46.82 30.36 -20.16
N THR A 811 47.89 31.04 -19.73
CA THR A 811 48.25 32.37 -20.24
C THR A 811 49.06 32.33 -21.54
N ASN A 812 49.07 31.17 -22.22
CA ASN A 812 49.78 30.89 -23.48
C ASN A 812 51.30 31.12 -23.42
N ARG A 813 51.88 31.10 -22.22
CA ARG A 813 53.33 31.22 -21.99
C ARG A 813 53.98 29.85 -21.97
N MET A 814 53.97 29.17 -23.12
CA MET A 814 54.35 27.77 -23.25
C MET A 814 55.78 27.46 -22.75
N ASN A 815 56.74 28.35 -22.97
CA ASN A 815 58.12 28.14 -22.49
C ASN A 815 58.23 28.21 -20.96
N ASP A 816 57.51 29.14 -20.31
CA ASP A 816 57.51 29.27 -18.85
C ASP A 816 56.76 28.09 -18.20
N ALA A 817 55.68 27.63 -18.83
CA ALA A 817 54.96 26.43 -18.42
C ALA A 817 55.86 25.19 -18.50
N LEU A 818 56.56 25.00 -19.62
CA LEU A 818 57.54 23.93 -19.79
C LEU A 818 58.60 23.97 -18.69
N GLN A 819 59.16 25.15 -18.40
CA GLN A 819 60.18 25.30 -17.36
C GLN A 819 59.62 24.94 -15.97
N ALA A 820 58.41 25.38 -15.63
CA ALA A 820 57.79 25.07 -14.34
C ALA A 820 57.51 23.56 -14.18
N TYR A 821 56.95 22.91 -15.19
CA TYR A 821 56.71 21.46 -15.17
C TYR A 821 58.00 20.66 -15.13
N GLN A 822 59.02 21.03 -15.91
CA GLN A 822 60.33 20.37 -15.85
C GLN A 822 61.01 20.55 -14.49
N THR A 823 60.82 21.71 -13.84
CA THR A 823 61.33 21.96 -12.48
C THR A 823 60.60 21.08 -11.46
N LEU A 824 59.28 20.93 -11.59
CA LEU A 824 58.50 19.99 -10.78
C LEU A 824 59.04 18.57 -10.92
N LEU A 825 59.19 18.07 -12.16
CA LEU A 825 59.65 16.71 -12.43
C LEU A 825 61.09 16.44 -11.98
N SER A 826 61.98 17.42 -12.13
CA SER A 826 63.38 17.27 -11.71
C SER A 826 63.56 17.30 -10.19
N ARG A 827 62.70 18.05 -9.48
CA ARG A 827 62.80 18.25 -8.03
C ARG A 827 61.94 17.27 -7.23
N PHE A 828 60.81 16.88 -7.79
CA PHE A 828 59.82 15.97 -7.21
C PHE A 828 59.45 14.90 -8.25
N PRO A 829 60.40 14.03 -8.65
CA PRO A 829 60.15 13.00 -9.67
C PRO A 829 59.06 12.01 -9.24
N GLU A 830 58.94 11.75 -7.94
CA GLU A 830 57.93 10.87 -7.34
C GLU A 830 56.61 11.61 -6.99
N SER A 831 56.45 12.84 -7.46
CA SER A 831 55.23 13.63 -7.23
C SER A 831 54.01 12.93 -7.81
N ALA A 832 52.90 12.92 -7.07
CA ALA A 832 51.61 12.48 -7.60
C ALA A 832 51.15 13.31 -8.82
N SER A 833 51.72 14.50 -9.01
CA SER A 833 51.44 15.40 -10.12
C SER A 833 52.40 15.23 -11.31
N ALA A 834 53.40 14.36 -11.20
CA ALA A 834 54.42 14.16 -12.22
C ALA A 834 53.86 13.66 -13.58
N PRO A 835 52.94 12.67 -13.65
CA PRO A 835 52.39 12.20 -14.93
C PRO A 835 51.67 13.32 -15.68
N ARG A 836 50.87 14.11 -14.94
CA ARG A 836 50.19 15.30 -15.46
C ARG A 836 51.18 16.33 -16.02
N ALA A 837 52.23 16.65 -15.24
CA ALA A 837 53.25 17.61 -15.68
C ALA A 837 53.97 17.13 -16.94
N GLN A 838 54.30 15.84 -17.05
CA GLN A 838 54.93 15.27 -18.25
C GLN A 838 54.00 15.30 -19.47
N TYR A 839 52.71 14.99 -19.30
CA TYR A 839 51.73 15.10 -20.38
C TYR A 839 51.59 16.55 -20.87
N LYS A 840 51.52 17.52 -19.95
CA LYS A 840 51.45 18.95 -20.29
C LYS A 840 52.69 19.44 -21.06
N ILE A 841 53.86 18.85 -20.82
CA ILE A 841 55.06 19.10 -21.63
C ILE A 841 54.84 18.65 -23.08
N GLY A 842 54.35 17.42 -23.29
CA GLY A 842 54.05 16.90 -24.63
C GLY A 842 53.02 17.72 -25.38
N ASP A 843 51.93 18.10 -24.71
CA ASP A 843 50.87 18.93 -25.32
C ASP A 843 51.35 20.34 -25.67
N ALA A 844 52.17 20.98 -24.82
CA ALA A 844 52.78 22.26 -25.12
C ALA A 844 53.70 22.19 -26.37
N LEU A 845 54.41 21.07 -26.56
CA LEU A 845 55.25 20.83 -27.75
C LEU A 845 54.42 20.55 -29.00
N PHE A 846 53.34 19.78 -28.88
CA PHE A 846 52.39 19.51 -29.97
C PHE A 846 51.76 20.81 -30.49
N ARG A 847 51.27 21.67 -29.59
CA ARG A 847 50.74 23.00 -29.93
C ARG A 847 51.78 23.91 -30.57
N SER A 848 53.04 23.74 -30.19
CA SER A 848 54.19 24.42 -30.81
C SER A 848 54.60 23.81 -32.17
N LYS A 849 53.85 22.83 -32.70
CA LYS A 849 54.09 22.09 -33.95
C LYS A 849 55.41 21.31 -33.98
N LYS A 850 55.98 21.02 -32.81
CA LYS A 850 57.22 20.22 -32.67
C LYS A 850 56.85 18.75 -32.48
N TYR A 851 56.32 18.13 -33.54
CA TYR A 851 55.72 16.78 -33.43
C TYR A 851 56.72 15.70 -33.02
N ASP A 852 57.97 15.77 -33.44
CA ASP A 852 58.99 14.78 -33.04
C ASP A 852 59.34 14.90 -31.54
N ASP A 853 59.48 16.12 -31.01
CA ASP A 853 59.70 16.35 -29.59
C ASP A 853 58.46 15.97 -28.75
N ALA A 854 57.26 16.25 -29.29
CA ALA A 854 56.00 15.89 -28.65
C ALA A 854 55.83 14.37 -28.56
N LEU A 855 56.18 13.62 -29.62
CA LEU A 855 56.17 12.15 -29.61
C LEU A 855 57.05 11.60 -28.49
N VAL A 856 58.26 12.13 -28.32
CA VAL A 856 59.16 11.73 -27.23
C VAL A 856 58.55 12.07 -25.86
N ALA A 857 58.00 13.27 -25.70
CA ALA A 857 57.43 13.70 -24.43
C ALA A 857 56.17 12.91 -24.04
N PHE A 858 55.31 12.57 -25.00
CA PHE A 858 54.14 11.71 -24.78
C PHE A 858 54.54 10.27 -24.51
N GLN A 859 55.53 9.72 -25.22
CA GLN A 859 56.00 8.36 -24.97
C GLN A 859 56.53 8.21 -23.53
N LYS A 860 57.21 9.23 -23.00
CA LYS A 860 57.63 9.25 -21.59
C LYS A 860 56.47 9.18 -20.60
N VAL A 861 55.28 9.71 -20.93
CA VAL A 861 54.11 9.58 -20.05
C VAL A 861 53.74 8.10 -19.89
N ILE A 862 53.84 7.33 -20.97
CA ILE A 862 53.49 5.91 -21.02
C ILE A 862 54.60 5.05 -20.41
N ASP A 863 55.87 5.38 -20.68
CA ASP A 863 57.01 4.56 -20.27
C ASP A 863 57.42 4.79 -18.81
N ASP A 864 57.35 6.03 -18.34
CA ASP A 864 57.94 6.44 -17.04
C ASP A 864 56.91 6.52 -15.89
N TYR A 865 55.60 6.50 -16.17
CA TYR A 865 54.56 6.69 -15.17
C TYR A 865 53.44 5.65 -15.24
N ASP A 866 53.01 5.15 -14.09
CA ASP A 866 51.83 4.26 -13.98
C ASP A 866 50.53 5.09 -13.82
N ASP A 867 50.27 6.00 -14.77
CA ASP A 867 49.05 6.79 -14.84
C ASP A 867 48.28 6.47 -16.13
N GLN A 868 47.27 5.62 -15.99
CA GLN A 868 46.46 5.12 -17.10
C GLN A 868 45.68 6.24 -17.82
N GLU A 869 45.34 7.33 -17.13
CA GLU A 869 44.56 8.42 -17.71
C GLU A 869 45.41 9.24 -18.67
N PHE A 870 46.58 9.68 -18.20
CA PHE A 870 47.52 10.43 -19.03
C PHE A 870 48.22 9.55 -20.08
N ALA A 871 48.44 8.26 -19.80
CA ALA A 871 48.96 7.33 -20.80
C ALA A 871 48.00 7.16 -21.99
N ALA A 872 46.69 7.06 -21.74
CA ALA A 872 45.69 6.99 -22.81
C ALA A 872 45.64 8.28 -23.65
N GLN A 873 45.68 9.45 -22.99
CA GLN A 873 45.72 10.75 -23.67
C GLN A 873 46.99 10.93 -24.50
N ALA A 874 48.14 10.50 -23.96
CA ALA A 874 49.42 10.50 -24.65
C ALA A 874 49.39 9.59 -25.89
N GLN A 875 48.85 8.37 -25.76
CA GLN A 875 48.75 7.42 -26.87
C GLN A 875 47.87 7.93 -28.02
N TYR A 876 46.73 8.57 -27.71
CA TYR A 876 45.92 9.24 -28.72
C TYR A 876 46.68 10.40 -29.40
N SER A 877 47.42 11.17 -28.62
CA SER A 877 48.22 12.29 -29.14
C SER A 877 49.36 11.81 -30.03
N ILE A 878 49.96 10.65 -29.73
CA ILE A 878 50.93 9.95 -30.61
C ILE A 878 50.29 9.57 -31.95
N GLY A 879 49.09 8.96 -31.93
CA GLY A 879 48.35 8.65 -33.15
C GLY A 879 48.02 9.90 -33.97
N SER A 880 47.67 10.99 -33.30
CA SER A 880 47.40 12.29 -33.93
C SER A 880 48.67 12.92 -34.53
N CYS A 881 49.82 12.83 -33.87
CA CYS A 881 51.11 13.20 -34.46
C CYS A 881 51.40 12.42 -35.76
N TYR A 882 51.16 11.11 -35.78
CA TYR A 882 51.36 10.30 -36.98
C TYR A 882 50.36 10.62 -38.10
N LYS A 883 49.11 10.93 -37.74
CA LYS A 883 48.08 11.41 -38.67
C LYS A 883 48.49 12.73 -39.34
N GLU A 884 48.93 13.73 -38.56
CA GLU A 884 49.42 15.01 -39.08
C GLU A 884 50.68 14.84 -39.96
N LYS A 885 51.49 13.82 -39.68
CA LYS A 885 52.64 13.41 -40.51
C LYS A 885 52.26 12.51 -41.70
N GLN A 886 50.97 12.25 -41.94
CA GLN A 886 50.44 11.42 -43.03
C GLN A 886 50.93 9.94 -43.03
N MET A 887 51.26 9.40 -41.86
CA MET A 887 51.72 8.01 -41.69
C MET A 887 50.56 7.10 -41.23
N LEU A 888 49.69 6.71 -42.16
CA LEU A 888 48.41 6.02 -41.86
C LEU A 888 48.58 4.71 -41.07
N ASP A 889 49.52 3.84 -41.45
CA ASP A 889 49.72 2.55 -40.76
C ASP A 889 50.09 2.74 -39.28
N LYS A 890 50.93 3.74 -39.00
CA LYS A 890 51.33 4.09 -37.64
C LYS A 890 50.18 4.74 -36.88
N ALA A 891 49.39 5.59 -37.54
CA ALA A 891 48.21 6.21 -36.93
C ALA A 891 47.17 5.15 -36.53
N VAL A 892 46.85 4.20 -37.42
CA VAL A 892 45.96 3.06 -37.14
C VAL A 892 46.45 2.27 -35.94
N SER A 893 47.74 1.90 -35.94
CA SER A 893 48.34 1.12 -34.84
C SER A 893 48.26 1.87 -33.51
N SER A 894 48.62 3.16 -33.49
CA SER A 894 48.55 3.98 -32.29
C SER A 894 47.13 4.17 -31.77
N TYR A 895 46.16 4.37 -32.66
CA TYR A 895 44.75 4.49 -32.30
C TYR A 895 44.16 3.17 -31.79
N LEU A 896 44.52 2.03 -32.37
CA LEU A 896 44.11 0.72 -31.84
C LEU A 896 44.60 0.49 -30.42
N SER A 897 45.83 0.89 -30.08
CA SER A 897 46.33 0.83 -28.70
C SER A 897 45.47 1.64 -27.72
N VAL A 898 44.90 2.79 -28.13
CA VAL A 898 43.97 3.55 -27.27
C VAL A 898 42.74 2.71 -26.91
N ILE A 899 42.23 1.94 -27.87
CA ILE A 899 41.02 1.13 -27.73
C ILE A 899 41.29 -0.14 -26.92
N GLN A 900 42.43 -0.81 -27.19
CA GLN A 900 42.79 -2.10 -26.61
C GLN A 900 43.45 -1.99 -25.23
N ASP A 901 44.40 -1.07 -25.06
CA ASP A 901 45.21 -0.98 -23.85
C ASP A 901 44.53 -0.13 -22.77
N TYR A 902 43.68 0.83 -23.17
CA TYR A 902 43.00 1.76 -22.27
C TYR A 902 41.46 1.70 -22.35
N PRO A 903 40.85 0.51 -22.25
CA PRO A 903 39.46 0.35 -22.68
C PRO A 903 38.46 1.08 -21.79
N ASN A 904 38.73 1.17 -20.50
CA ASN A 904 37.86 1.74 -19.47
C ASN A 904 38.22 3.19 -19.09
N VAL A 905 39.23 3.78 -19.74
CA VAL A 905 39.61 5.17 -19.48
C VAL A 905 38.62 6.10 -20.18
N THR A 906 37.71 6.69 -19.40
CA THR A 906 36.59 7.49 -19.93
C THR A 906 36.98 8.92 -20.29
N SER A 907 38.12 9.42 -19.79
CA SER A 907 38.60 10.78 -20.11
C SER A 907 39.01 10.94 -21.58
N VAL A 908 39.12 9.84 -22.32
CA VAL A 908 39.46 9.81 -23.76
C VAL A 908 38.32 9.34 -24.66
N ASP A 909 37.06 9.32 -24.19
CA ASP A 909 35.95 8.75 -24.97
C ASP A 909 35.64 9.54 -26.26
N VAL A 910 35.82 10.87 -26.24
CA VAL A 910 35.70 11.73 -27.44
C VAL A 910 36.80 11.39 -28.46
N GLN A 911 38.00 11.11 -27.96
CA GLN A 911 39.12 10.66 -28.78
C GLN A 911 38.83 9.27 -29.38
N LYS A 912 38.22 8.36 -28.62
CA LYS A 912 37.79 7.04 -29.10
C LYS A 912 36.69 7.12 -30.17
N LEU A 913 35.75 8.06 -30.07
CA LEU A 913 34.79 8.34 -31.16
C LEU A 913 35.50 8.78 -32.44
N SER A 914 36.45 9.70 -32.31
CA SER A 914 37.23 10.21 -33.43
C SER A 914 38.03 9.09 -34.12
N ILE A 915 38.49 8.11 -33.35
CA ILE A 915 39.13 6.88 -33.87
C ILE A 915 38.11 6.02 -34.63
N GLY A 916 36.92 5.78 -34.07
CA GLY A 916 35.87 4.99 -34.72
C GLY A 916 35.42 5.57 -36.06
N ILE A 917 35.22 6.90 -36.12
CA ILE A 917 34.88 7.63 -37.36
C ILE A 917 36.02 7.47 -38.38
N PHE A 918 37.27 7.61 -37.94
CA PHE A 918 38.42 7.38 -38.81
C PHE A 918 38.44 5.96 -39.40
N PHE A 919 38.08 4.93 -38.61
CA PHE A 919 37.97 3.54 -39.12
C PHE A 919 36.80 3.36 -40.10
N GLN A 920 35.67 4.02 -39.86
CA GLN A 920 34.53 4.00 -40.79
C GLN A 920 34.89 4.66 -42.12
N ASP A 921 35.60 5.80 -42.11
CA ASP A 921 36.03 6.51 -43.32
C ASP A 921 36.96 5.67 -44.21
N ILE A 922 37.81 4.84 -43.60
CA ILE A 922 38.68 3.89 -44.31
C ILE A 922 38.02 2.51 -44.53
N LYS A 923 36.71 2.37 -44.25
CA LYS A 923 35.86 1.19 -44.46
C LYS A 923 36.22 -0.05 -43.64
N MET A 924 36.82 0.14 -42.47
CA MET A 924 37.08 -0.93 -41.50
C MET A 924 35.91 -1.05 -40.52
N TYR A 925 34.75 -1.53 -40.99
CA TYR A 925 33.50 -1.53 -40.24
C TYR A 925 33.55 -2.35 -38.94
N ASP A 926 34.28 -3.47 -38.90
CA ASP A 926 34.44 -4.26 -37.68
C ASP A 926 35.17 -3.47 -36.58
N LEU A 927 36.22 -2.73 -36.94
CA LEU A 927 36.96 -1.89 -36.01
C LEU A 927 36.14 -0.66 -35.59
N ALA A 928 35.41 -0.05 -36.52
CA ALA A 928 34.49 1.05 -36.23
C ALA A 928 33.41 0.60 -35.22
N MET A 929 32.78 -0.56 -35.45
CA MET A 929 31.77 -1.14 -34.56
C MET A 929 32.33 -1.40 -33.16
N GLN A 930 33.55 -1.93 -33.07
CA GLN A 930 34.23 -2.13 -31.79
C GLN A 930 34.44 -0.81 -31.05
N CYS A 931 34.94 0.24 -31.73
CA CYS A 931 35.12 1.55 -31.15
C CYS A 931 33.81 2.16 -30.64
N PHE A 932 32.77 2.21 -31.47
CA PHE A 932 31.50 2.83 -31.08
C PHE A 932 30.77 2.05 -29.99
N THR A 933 30.79 0.71 -30.05
CA THR A 933 30.20 -0.13 -28.99
C THR A 933 30.90 0.10 -27.66
N GLN A 934 32.23 0.21 -27.68
CA GLN A 934 33.01 0.45 -26.48
C GLN A 934 32.74 1.83 -25.89
N VAL A 935 32.71 2.88 -26.70
CA VAL A 935 32.34 4.22 -26.25
C VAL A 935 30.93 4.21 -25.68
N SER A 936 29.95 3.69 -26.42
CA SER A 936 28.54 3.61 -25.97
C SER A 936 28.39 2.87 -24.62
N LYS A 937 29.23 1.86 -24.38
CA LYS A 937 29.19 1.05 -23.17
C LYS A 937 29.85 1.71 -21.96
N PHE A 938 31.01 2.35 -22.14
CA PHE A 938 31.82 2.81 -21.01
C PHE A 938 31.75 4.31 -20.75
N THR A 939 31.33 5.11 -21.73
CA THR A 939 31.26 6.56 -21.54
C THR A 939 30.24 6.96 -20.49
N LYS A 940 30.63 7.96 -19.70
CA LYS A 940 29.76 8.63 -18.73
C LYS A 940 29.07 9.86 -19.34
N ASP A 941 29.50 10.31 -20.52
CA ASP A 941 28.93 11.47 -21.20
C ASP A 941 27.72 11.04 -22.06
N PRO A 942 26.50 11.53 -21.74
CA PRO A 942 25.28 11.15 -22.46
C PRO A 942 25.26 11.55 -23.94
N GLU A 943 25.86 12.67 -24.33
CA GLU A 943 25.87 13.12 -25.72
C GLU A 943 26.83 12.27 -26.56
N VAL A 944 28.00 11.97 -26.00
CA VAL A 944 28.99 11.06 -26.60
C VAL A 944 28.39 9.65 -26.74
N LYS A 945 27.61 9.20 -25.76
CA LYS A 945 26.88 7.93 -25.84
C LYS A 945 25.84 7.91 -26.97
N LEU A 946 25.07 8.99 -27.10
CA LEU A 946 24.07 9.15 -28.15
C LEU A 946 24.71 9.14 -29.55
N GLU A 947 25.81 9.87 -29.70
CA GLU A 947 26.59 9.91 -30.93
C GLU A 947 27.17 8.53 -31.28
N ALA A 948 27.78 7.83 -30.31
CA ALA A 948 28.26 6.47 -30.49
C ALA A 948 27.15 5.52 -30.98
N GLN A 949 25.97 5.60 -30.37
CA GLN A 949 24.82 4.77 -30.73
C GLN A 949 24.32 5.04 -32.15
N TYR A 950 24.33 6.31 -32.59
CA TYR A 950 24.02 6.66 -33.98
C TYR A 950 25.00 6.02 -34.97
N TYR A 951 26.29 6.10 -34.69
CA TYR A 951 27.31 5.51 -35.58
C TYR A 951 27.29 3.97 -35.59
N ILE A 952 26.81 3.31 -34.51
CA ILE A 952 26.48 1.87 -34.56
C ILE A 952 25.40 1.61 -35.61
N GLY A 953 24.32 2.39 -35.60
CA GLY A 953 23.25 2.32 -36.61
C GLY A 953 23.75 2.58 -38.03
N GLU A 954 24.56 3.63 -38.22
CA GLU A 954 25.16 3.93 -39.54
C GLU A 954 26.10 2.83 -40.01
N THR A 955 26.90 2.25 -39.11
CA THR A 955 27.80 1.14 -39.48
C THR A 955 27.00 -0.09 -39.92
N LEU A 956 25.90 -0.41 -39.23
CA LEU A 956 24.99 -1.50 -39.63
C LEU A 956 24.32 -1.21 -40.97
N TYR A 957 23.89 0.03 -41.19
CA TYR A 957 23.33 0.49 -42.47
C TYR A 957 24.35 0.35 -43.62
N ASP A 958 25.59 0.82 -43.44
CA ASP A 958 26.68 0.71 -44.41
C ASP A 958 27.06 -0.77 -44.68
N SER A 959 26.87 -1.65 -43.68
CA SER A 959 27.09 -3.10 -43.81
C SER A 959 25.91 -3.87 -44.44
N GLY A 960 24.71 -3.28 -44.50
CA GLY A 960 23.50 -3.86 -45.10
C GLY A 960 22.52 -4.57 -44.16
N ASP A 961 22.71 -4.54 -42.84
CA ASP A 961 21.78 -5.15 -41.86
C ASP A 961 20.65 -4.19 -41.48
N PHE A 962 19.64 -4.10 -42.34
CA PHE A 962 18.57 -3.10 -42.22
C PHE A 962 17.63 -3.31 -41.02
N GLN A 963 17.38 -4.55 -40.59
CA GLN A 963 16.49 -4.81 -39.45
C GLN A 963 17.17 -4.36 -38.15
N GLN A 964 18.45 -4.72 -37.97
CA GLN A 964 19.21 -4.28 -36.81
C GLN A 964 19.47 -2.78 -36.85
N ALA A 965 19.75 -2.21 -38.03
CA ALA A 965 19.92 -0.76 -38.20
C ALA A 965 18.68 0.01 -37.75
N ILE A 966 17.46 -0.39 -38.17
CA ILE A 966 16.21 0.25 -37.73
C ILE A 966 16.11 0.24 -36.19
N LEU A 967 16.41 -0.90 -35.56
CA LEU A 967 16.36 -1.03 -34.11
C LEU A 967 17.36 -0.09 -33.41
N GLU A 968 18.62 -0.06 -33.86
CA GLU A 968 19.65 0.80 -33.27
C GLU A 968 19.35 2.29 -33.50
N PHE A 969 18.78 2.67 -34.66
CA PHE A 969 18.32 4.04 -34.88
C PHE A 969 17.14 4.41 -34.00
N PHE A 970 16.17 3.51 -33.78
CA PHE A 970 15.08 3.82 -32.86
C PHE A 970 15.58 4.01 -31.43
N LYS A 971 16.58 3.24 -30.98
CA LYS A 971 17.21 3.48 -29.66
C LYS A 971 17.71 4.91 -29.54
N VAL A 972 18.38 5.45 -30.57
CA VAL A 972 18.81 6.87 -30.59
C VAL A 972 17.61 7.80 -30.40
N THR A 973 16.49 7.53 -31.07
CA THR A 973 15.29 8.38 -30.97
C THR A 973 14.61 8.36 -29.61
N TYR A 974 14.84 7.32 -28.81
CA TYR A 974 14.22 7.14 -27.50
C TYR A 974 15.18 7.36 -26.32
N MET A 975 16.42 7.82 -26.56
CA MET A 975 17.42 8.12 -25.52
C MET A 975 17.15 9.43 -24.74
N GLY A 976 15.97 10.05 -24.88
CA GLY A 976 15.56 11.21 -24.08
C GLY A 976 16.09 12.56 -24.54
N PHE A 977 16.70 12.63 -25.73
CA PHE A 977 17.17 13.88 -26.33
C PHE A 977 16.06 14.58 -27.12
N SER A 978 16.20 15.90 -27.29
CA SER A 978 15.27 16.68 -28.12
C SER A 978 15.07 16.03 -29.49
N PRO A 979 13.84 15.95 -30.04
CA PRO A 979 13.61 15.47 -31.40
C PRO A 979 14.39 16.27 -32.46
N LYS A 980 14.79 17.51 -32.14
CA LYS A 980 15.63 18.37 -32.99
C LYS A 980 17.14 18.16 -32.80
N ASN A 981 17.55 17.37 -31.79
CA ASN A 981 18.93 16.94 -31.64
C ASN A 981 19.39 16.31 -32.96
N ILE A 982 20.62 16.61 -33.35
CA ILE A 982 21.13 16.24 -34.67
C ILE A 982 21.08 14.72 -34.87
N TRP A 983 21.52 13.93 -33.90
CA TRP A 983 21.57 12.47 -33.98
C TRP A 983 20.19 11.83 -33.98
N VAL A 984 19.25 12.36 -33.17
CA VAL A 984 17.86 11.90 -33.14
C VAL A 984 17.16 12.14 -34.48
N SER A 985 17.30 13.35 -35.02
CA SER A 985 16.65 13.71 -36.29
C SER A 985 17.20 12.90 -37.46
N THR A 986 18.52 12.70 -37.52
CA THR A 986 19.17 11.91 -38.57
C THR A 986 18.80 10.43 -38.47
N SER A 987 18.69 9.88 -37.25
CA SER A 987 18.23 8.49 -37.04
C SER A 987 16.81 8.27 -37.57
N LYS A 988 15.88 9.20 -37.33
CA LYS A 988 14.52 9.14 -37.88
C LYS A 988 14.51 9.16 -39.41
N PHE A 989 15.37 9.98 -40.02
CA PHE A 989 15.52 9.97 -41.49
C PHE A 989 15.98 8.61 -41.99
N ARG A 990 17.00 8.01 -41.36
CA ARG A 990 17.48 6.68 -41.75
C ARG A 990 16.41 5.61 -41.65
N ILE A 991 15.63 5.59 -40.58
CA ILE A 991 14.51 4.63 -40.44
C ILE A 991 13.51 4.78 -41.59
N ALA A 992 13.12 6.02 -41.91
CA ALA A 992 12.19 6.29 -43.01
C ALA A 992 12.76 5.88 -44.37
N GLU A 993 14.05 6.13 -44.60
CA GLU A 993 14.76 5.72 -45.82
C GLU A 993 14.81 4.19 -45.96
N ILE A 994 15.02 3.46 -44.85
CA ILE A 994 15.02 1.99 -44.87
C ILE A 994 13.61 1.46 -45.15
N TYR A 995 12.55 1.99 -44.51
CA TYR A 995 11.17 1.57 -44.81
C TYR A 995 10.75 1.91 -46.25
N GLU A 996 11.18 3.06 -46.78
CA GLU A 996 11.00 3.42 -48.20
C GLU A 996 11.69 2.38 -49.10
N ALA A 997 12.91 1.96 -48.78
CA ALA A 997 13.64 0.96 -49.55
C ALA A 997 12.99 -0.45 -49.47
N GLN A 998 12.36 -0.79 -48.35
CA GLN A 998 11.67 -2.07 -48.13
C GLN A 998 10.24 -2.12 -48.69
N GLY A 999 9.67 -0.99 -49.09
CA GLY A 999 8.30 -0.90 -49.60
C GLY A 999 7.21 -0.81 -48.53
N ASP A 1000 7.56 -0.60 -47.26
CA ASP A 1000 6.59 -0.36 -46.17
C ASP A 1000 6.19 1.13 -46.16
N TRP A 1001 5.48 1.53 -47.21
CA TRP A 1001 5.16 2.93 -47.49
C TRP A 1001 4.38 3.62 -46.38
N SER A 1002 3.52 2.87 -45.68
CA SER A 1002 2.70 3.41 -44.59
C SER A 1002 3.58 3.89 -43.43
N LYS A 1003 4.55 3.06 -43.01
CA LYS A 1003 5.51 3.42 -41.96
C LYS A 1003 6.46 4.53 -42.39
N ALA A 1004 6.97 4.46 -43.63
CA ALA A 1004 7.85 5.51 -44.18
C ALA A 1004 7.15 6.88 -44.21
N LEU A 1005 5.90 6.95 -44.70
CA LEU A 1005 5.11 8.18 -44.77
C LEU A 1005 4.80 8.73 -43.37
N LYS A 1006 4.48 7.88 -42.39
CA LYS A 1006 4.25 8.30 -41.00
C LYS A 1006 5.46 9.08 -40.47
N ILE A 1007 6.67 8.52 -40.62
CA ILE A 1007 7.90 9.13 -40.09
C ILE A 1007 8.30 10.39 -40.87
N TYR A 1008 8.21 10.39 -42.20
CA TYR A 1008 8.48 11.60 -42.97
C TYR A 1008 7.52 12.74 -42.65
N ASN A 1009 6.25 12.44 -42.38
CA ASN A 1009 5.26 13.44 -41.97
C ASN A 1009 5.61 14.03 -40.58
N GLU A 1010 6.04 13.20 -39.63
CA GLU A 1010 6.56 13.68 -38.35
C GLU A 1010 7.77 14.61 -38.52
N LEU A 1011 8.73 14.23 -39.36
CA LEU A 1011 9.92 15.03 -39.64
C LEU A 1011 9.58 16.36 -40.31
N TYR A 1012 8.63 16.35 -41.25
CA TYR A 1012 8.13 17.58 -41.87
C TYR A 1012 7.44 18.49 -40.85
N ASN A 1013 6.61 17.94 -39.98
CA ASN A 1013 5.93 18.73 -38.94
C ASN A 1013 6.92 19.31 -37.92
N LEU A 1014 8.02 18.60 -37.65
CA LEU A 1014 9.04 19.04 -36.69
C LEU A 1014 9.93 20.18 -37.22
N PHE A 1015 10.29 20.15 -38.51
CA PHE A 1015 11.25 21.08 -39.13
C PHE A 1015 10.59 22.12 -40.06
N GLY A 1016 9.43 21.82 -40.62
CA GLY A 1016 8.68 22.67 -41.54
C GLY A 1016 9.36 22.86 -42.90
N GLY A 1017 8.68 23.55 -43.82
CA GLY A 1017 9.21 23.83 -45.16
C GLY A 1017 10.36 24.85 -45.22
N GLY A 1018 10.68 25.52 -44.10
CA GLY A 1018 11.78 26.49 -44.02
C GLY A 1018 13.14 25.90 -43.63
N ASP A 1019 13.16 24.67 -43.11
CA ASP A 1019 14.38 23.93 -42.77
C ASP A 1019 14.64 22.87 -43.86
N ARG A 1020 15.91 22.71 -44.25
CA ARG A 1020 16.33 21.77 -45.30
C ARG A 1020 15.85 20.34 -45.02
N ARG A 1021 15.85 19.91 -43.75
CA ARG A 1021 15.37 18.57 -43.36
C ARG A 1021 13.88 18.40 -43.65
N GLY A 1022 13.06 19.38 -43.29
CA GLY A 1022 11.63 19.34 -43.60
C GLY A 1022 11.38 19.34 -45.11
N GLN A 1023 12.13 20.13 -45.89
CA GLN A 1023 12.05 20.09 -47.35
C GLN A 1023 12.34 18.69 -47.90
N THR A 1024 13.42 18.04 -47.43
CA THR A 1024 13.76 16.66 -47.81
C THR A 1024 12.65 15.67 -47.46
N ALA A 1025 12.07 15.75 -46.26
CA ALA A 1025 10.95 14.88 -45.90
C ALA A 1025 9.73 15.08 -46.82
N SER A 1026 9.41 16.33 -47.20
CA SER A 1026 8.33 16.64 -48.14
C SER A 1026 8.57 16.06 -49.53
N GLU A 1027 9.80 16.19 -50.04
CA GLU A 1027 10.21 15.62 -51.33
C GLU A 1027 10.08 14.10 -51.35
N ARG A 1028 10.54 13.42 -50.28
CA ARG A 1028 10.42 11.97 -50.12
C ARG A 1028 8.96 11.51 -50.07
N MET A 1029 8.10 12.20 -49.31
CA MET A 1029 6.66 11.89 -49.25
C MET A 1029 5.99 11.99 -50.61
N LYS A 1030 6.26 13.07 -51.37
CA LYS A 1030 5.70 13.25 -52.73
C LYS A 1030 6.14 12.13 -53.66
N LYS A 1031 7.40 11.70 -53.58
CA LYS A 1031 7.94 10.59 -54.38
C LYS A 1031 7.24 9.26 -54.07
N ILE A 1032 6.96 8.97 -52.79
CA ILE A 1032 6.22 7.76 -52.40
C ILE A 1032 4.79 7.82 -52.95
N GLN A 1033 4.11 8.96 -52.79
CA GLN A 1033 2.73 9.15 -53.26
C GLN A 1033 2.62 9.05 -54.79
N SER A 1034 3.60 9.56 -55.54
CA SER A 1034 3.63 9.44 -57.01
C SER A 1034 3.96 8.03 -57.50
N SER A 1035 4.56 7.18 -56.66
CA SER A 1035 4.88 5.79 -57.00
C SER A 1035 3.71 4.82 -56.72
N GLN A 1036 2.63 5.31 -56.10
CA GLN A 1036 1.39 4.57 -55.83
C GLN A 1036 0.26 4.87 -56.84
N GLN A 1037 0.46 5.87 -57.72
CA GLN A 1037 -0.37 6.16 -58.89
C GLN A 1037 0.19 5.45 -60.12
#